data_AF-A0A938M536-F1
#
_entry.id   AF-A0A938M536-F1
#
_cell.length_a   1.000
_cell.length_b   1.000
_cell.length_c   1.000
_cell.angle_alpha   90.00
_cell.angle_beta   90.00
_cell.angle_gamma   90.00
#
_symmetry.space_group_name_H-M   'P 1'
#
loop_
_entity.id
_entity.type
_entity.pdbx_description
1 polymer ?
#
loop_
_entity_poly.entity_id
_entity_poly.type
_entity_poly.pdbx_seq_one_letter_code
_entity_poly.pdbx_strand_id
1 'polypeptide(L)'
;MMERAFPLATALGVVWLSVCGVGAPPGHAKGDALLAIGPRGPTGADTPLSEAEKAQFAQRVTIAGGTAAEVQAACDRAAKEGVPVVFFPAGEYVFEAEVRVPGDLTLLGDGSKTLIRTRDRNSRLFSAAGDRVRFTRLKLQGADTTLNESNDTYGITISRAQNCRIDHCELLGFSYATTPREECTAQIDHCYIHHNLREGLGYGTSIYSGAYVLITDNEFEQNRHSLASNGTLDWSSPKHAGKYLHKPGRKTHWEFVHNRVRGNDLSRYELCAVDTHPGMDGTFVVEWNLFENLRHGVGIRDGSGVIRHNVFRNLRTVTKFRPLVAVSITYGLHNNVPVDGCMPRDITVEGNVCLMPEGVKFEKCQVGKAENIVVDGELVPATKVERPAPPPLPLLTPMDADGKLGIGQRDPVSRPAKTTKVTGQILDEAGKAVDAATVHIGSKSAATDANGHFAVEGIAEGGHVVAITKPGFEDALLAVTINHQPLAITHRLVRDRTPPRILGLGTSDLTHASATVACETSKATTVELAYGPAADRREGTGTRRRGEGARTTHSIELTGLQPNTAYCARVKVTDVSGNAAASEELIFSTAPAADPARPIGWGCYLGAGKALWGRTAQEAHTGKFSAFLKAVAHERGSLNIGLVVGDSDGYKGDKAHPAEPGATYQYRFWAKGDFKEARLGLTTWKAQPTDSKARQFAKLATFMPTAEWKEVKGEFKMPSDAKRFVLLFQVYLENLGREPLGVLYMDDVEVSAGKANLIKNAGAENE
;
A
#
# COMPACT_ATOMS: atom_id res chain seq x y z
N MET A 1 -5.17 80.56 22.28
CA MET A 1 -4.29 80.86 21.14
C MET A 1 -4.45 79.74 20.13
N MET A 2 -4.98 80.09 18.95
CA MET A 2 -4.88 79.45 17.60
C MET A 2 -4.96 77.91 17.49
N GLU A 3 -6.02 77.32 16.89
CA GLU A 3 -6.46 77.28 15.47
C GLU A 3 -5.90 76.10 14.63
N ARG A 4 -6.85 75.28 14.11
CA ARG A 4 -6.89 74.58 12.77
C ARG A 4 -5.86 73.45 12.49
N ALA A 5 -6.10 72.41 11.67
CA ALA A 5 -7.24 71.80 10.98
C ALA A 5 -6.79 70.41 10.44
N PHE A 6 -7.75 69.50 10.16
CA PHE A 6 -7.61 68.18 9.51
C PHE A 6 -7.11 68.25 8.03
N PRO A 7 -6.65 67.12 7.40
CA PRO A 7 -7.59 66.27 6.65
C PRO A 7 -7.36 64.73 6.71
N LEU A 8 -8.46 64.02 6.44
CA LEU A 8 -8.64 62.59 6.17
C LEU A 8 -7.61 61.99 5.17
N ALA A 9 -7.23 60.73 5.39
CA ALA A 9 -6.88 59.79 4.32
C ALA A 9 -7.32 58.35 4.68
N THR A 10 -8.37 57.92 3.97
CA THR A 10 -8.70 56.55 3.54
C THR A 10 -8.29 55.35 4.40
N ALA A 11 -9.31 54.74 5.03
CA ALA A 11 -9.24 53.40 5.61
C ALA A 11 -9.00 52.34 4.54
N LEU A 12 -7.78 51.82 4.44
CA LEU A 12 -7.49 50.50 3.88
C LEU A 12 -7.75 49.47 4.99
N GLY A 13 -8.87 48.77 4.89
CA GLY A 13 -9.17 47.61 5.72
C GLY A 13 -8.21 46.48 5.39
N VAL A 14 -7.05 46.46 6.04
CA VAL A 14 -6.15 45.30 6.07
C VAL A 14 -6.74 44.31 7.06
N VAL A 15 -7.39 43.26 6.56
CA VAL A 15 -7.79 42.12 7.39
C VAL A 15 -6.51 41.36 7.75
N TRP A 16 -6.07 41.52 9.00
CA TRP A 16 -5.01 40.71 9.59
C TRP A 16 -5.56 39.31 9.87
N LEU A 17 -5.25 38.35 9.02
CA LEU A 17 -5.43 36.93 9.33
C LEU A 17 -4.23 36.46 10.16
N SER A 18 -4.38 36.53 11.49
CA SER A 18 -3.46 35.92 12.43
C SER A 18 -3.66 34.40 12.39
N VAL A 19 -2.67 33.68 11.87
CA VAL A 19 -2.58 32.21 12.03
C VAL A 19 -2.09 31.95 13.44
N CYS A 20 -3.00 31.68 14.37
CA CYS A 20 -2.65 31.15 15.70
C CYS A 20 -2.75 29.62 15.67
N GLY A 21 -1.62 28.97 15.95
CA GLY A 21 -1.58 27.55 16.27
C GLY A 21 -2.24 27.24 17.61
N VAL A 22 -2.83 26.05 17.68
CA VAL A 22 -3.16 25.25 18.86
C VAL A 22 -4.01 25.94 19.95
N GLY A 23 -5.31 25.65 19.92
CA GLY A 23 -6.22 25.75 21.06
C GLY A 23 -7.04 27.03 21.15
N ALA A 24 -8.29 27.00 20.67
CA ALA A 24 -9.32 27.95 21.06
C ALA A 24 -10.66 27.23 21.33
N PRO A 25 -11.33 27.48 22.47
CA PRO A 25 -12.62 26.87 22.82
C PRO A 25 -13.78 27.49 22.00
N PRO A 26 -14.94 26.82 21.89
CA PRO A 26 -15.99 27.17 20.94
C PRO A 26 -16.79 28.37 21.43
N GLY A 27 -16.83 29.44 20.65
CA GLY A 27 -17.68 30.59 20.94
C GLY A 27 -17.33 31.86 20.17
N HIS A 28 -17.23 31.82 18.85
CA HIS A 28 -17.25 33.05 18.03
C HIS A 28 -18.08 32.88 16.76
N ALA A 29 -18.65 34.01 16.33
CA ALA A 29 -19.84 34.18 15.52
C ALA A 29 -19.77 33.60 14.09
N LYS A 30 -20.97 33.38 13.51
CA LYS A 30 -21.23 33.00 12.11
C LYS A 30 -20.64 34.03 11.13
N GLY A 31 -19.47 33.74 10.60
CA GLY A 31 -18.79 34.49 9.54
C GLY A 31 -17.29 34.29 9.68
N ASP A 32 -16.69 33.56 8.73
CA ASP A 32 -15.24 33.30 8.63
C ASP A 32 -14.62 32.33 9.64
N ALA A 33 -15.24 31.17 9.85
CA ALA A 33 -14.43 29.99 10.14
C ALA A 33 -13.58 29.72 8.88
N LEU A 34 -12.28 29.95 8.96
CA LEU A 34 -11.33 29.66 7.88
C LEU A 34 -11.59 28.24 7.39
N LEU A 35 -11.98 28.11 6.13
CA LEU A 35 -11.97 26.83 5.44
C LEU A 35 -10.54 26.25 5.59
N ALA A 36 -10.41 24.95 5.82
CA ALA A 36 -9.12 24.28 5.95
C ALA A 36 -9.00 23.16 4.91
N ILE A 37 -7.77 22.81 4.53
CA ILE A 37 -7.51 21.64 3.67
C ILE A 37 -7.06 20.47 4.54
N GLY A 38 -7.75 19.33 4.42
CA GLY A 38 -7.54 18.19 5.31
C GLY A 38 -8.12 18.41 6.72
N PRO A 39 -7.73 17.57 7.71
CA PRO A 39 -8.35 17.58 9.03
C PRO A 39 -8.17 18.91 9.74
N ARG A 40 -9.27 19.40 10.34
CA ARG A 40 -9.31 20.68 11.06
C ARG A 40 -8.86 20.58 12.52
N GLY A 41 -8.64 19.37 13.01
CA GLY A 41 -8.26 19.08 14.39
C GLY A 41 -7.38 17.83 14.51
N PRO A 42 -6.95 17.49 15.73
CA PRO A 42 -6.26 16.25 16.01
C PRO A 42 -7.12 15.03 15.65
N THR A 43 -6.45 13.95 15.22
CA THR A 43 -7.09 12.70 14.82
C THR A 43 -6.51 11.52 15.60
N GLY A 44 -7.24 10.41 15.61
CA GLY A 44 -6.83 9.16 16.24
C GLY A 44 -7.23 9.02 17.71
N ALA A 45 -6.90 7.85 18.27
CA ALA A 45 -7.37 7.39 19.57
C ALA A 45 -7.03 8.33 20.74
N ASP A 46 -5.91 9.05 20.65
CA ASP A 46 -5.41 9.86 21.75
C ASP A 46 -5.96 11.29 21.80
N THR A 47 -6.82 11.68 20.85
CA THR A 47 -7.45 13.00 20.79
C THR A 47 -8.21 13.37 22.07
N PRO A 48 -7.79 14.40 22.83
CA PRO A 48 -8.29 14.65 24.18
C PRO A 48 -9.79 14.97 24.21
N LEU A 49 -10.47 14.45 25.24
CA LEU A 49 -11.87 14.79 25.51
C LEU A 49 -12.02 16.25 25.94
N SER A 50 -13.06 16.91 25.44
CA SER A 50 -13.51 18.20 25.96
C SER A 50 -14.08 18.06 27.38
N GLU A 51 -14.16 19.18 28.13
CA GLU A 51 -14.78 19.16 29.47
C GLU A 51 -16.26 18.74 29.43
N ALA A 52 -16.98 19.09 28.35
CA ALA A 52 -18.35 18.66 28.14
C ALA A 52 -18.46 17.13 27.94
N GLU A 53 -17.56 16.55 27.14
CA GLU A 53 -17.51 15.09 26.97
C GLU A 53 -17.09 14.37 28.25
N LYS A 54 -16.13 14.91 29.01
CA LYS A 54 -15.78 14.35 30.33
C LYS A 54 -16.97 14.31 31.27
N ALA A 55 -17.79 15.36 31.28
CA ALA A 55 -19.03 15.40 32.06
C ALA A 55 -20.07 14.40 31.54
N GLN A 56 -20.28 14.34 30.21
CA GLN A 56 -21.20 13.39 29.57
C GLN A 56 -20.81 11.93 29.85
N PHE A 57 -19.51 11.64 29.89
CA PHE A 57 -18.98 10.29 30.06
C PHE A 57 -18.72 9.90 31.51
N ALA A 58 -19.08 10.75 32.48
CA ALA A 58 -18.87 10.49 33.90
C ALA A 58 -19.70 9.30 34.39
N GLN A 59 -20.95 9.17 33.93
CA GLN A 59 -21.81 8.03 34.24
C GLN A 59 -21.55 6.89 33.24
N ARG A 60 -20.87 5.83 33.71
CA ARG A 60 -20.41 4.75 32.83
C ARG A 60 -20.40 3.39 33.51
N VAL A 61 -20.62 2.35 32.71
CA VAL A 61 -20.34 0.96 33.06
C VAL A 61 -18.91 0.64 32.63
N THR A 62 -18.05 0.22 33.56
CA THR A 62 -16.67 -0.19 33.23
C THR A 62 -16.63 -1.68 32.92
N ILE A 63 -15.97 -2.04 31.82
CA ILE A 63 -15.74 -3.44 31.45
C ILE A 63 -14.72 -4.07 32.39
N ALA A 64 -15.02 -5.28 32.87
CA ALA A 64 -14.18 -6.02 33.81
C ALA A 64 -13.31 -7.12 33.15
N GLY A 65 -13.64 -7.54 31.92
CA GLY A 65 -13.02 -8.68 31.25
C GLY A 65 -12.61 -8.39 29.80
N GLY A 66 -11.78 -9.28 29.24
CA GLY A 66 -11.08 -9.08 27.97
C GLY A 66 -11.76 -9.71 26.74
N THR A 67 -12.84 -10.47 26.94
CA THR A 67 -13.50 -11.26 25.89
C THR A 67 -14.71 -10.56 25.28
N ALA A 68 -15.12 -10.97 24.07
CA ALA A 68 -16.30 -10.40 23.42
C ALA A 68 -17.58 -10.62 24.23
N ALA A 69 -17.73 -11.79 24.86
CA ALA A 69 -18.91 -12.12 25.69
C ALA A 69 -19.04 -11.20 26.92
N GLU A 70 -17.93 -10.88 27.59
CA GLU A 70 -17.93 -9.98 28.75
C GLU A 70 -18.24 -8.54 28.35
N VAL A 71 -17.73 -8.10 27.20
CA VAL A 71 -18.06 -6.79 26.63
C VAL A 71 -19.54 -6.72 26.25
N GLN A 72 -20.09 -7.75 25.60
CA GLN A 72 -21.52 -7.83 25.29
C GLN A 72 -22.36 -7.73 26.56
N ALA A 73 -22.02 -8.48 27.61
CA ALA A 73 -22.72 -8.42 28.89
C ALA A 73 -22.67 -7.03 29.53
N ALA A 74 -21.55 -6.31 29.39
CA ALA A 74 -21.44 -4.93 29.86
C ALA A 74 -22.34 -3.96 29.06
N CYS A 75 -22.41 -4.12 27.73
CA CYS A 75 -23.32 -3.37 26.86
C CYS A 75 -24.79 -3.63 27.22
N ASP A 76 -25.17 -4.89 27.38
CA ASP A 76 -26.55 -5.28 27.71
C ASP A 76 -26.95 -4.74 29.10
N ARG A 77 -26.02 -4.78 30.07
CA ARG A 77 -26.22 -4.17 31.39
C ARG A 77 -26.41 -2.67 31.30
N ALA A 78 -25.54 -1.96 30.59
CA ALA A 78 -25.62 -0.52 30.43
C ALA A 78 -26.95 -0.09 29.80
N ALA A 79 -27.38 -0.78 28.73
CA ALA A 79 -28.67 -0.54 28.09
C ALA A 79 -29.85 -0.80 29.05
N LYS A 80 -29.81 -1.90 29.81
CA LYS A 80 -30.86 -2.23 30.79
C LYS A 80 -30.96 -1.21 31.92
N GLU A 81 -29.82 -0.69 32.38
CA GLU A 81 -29.73 0.26 33.49
C GLU A 81 -29.89 1.73 33.04
N GLY A 82 -29.99 1.99 31.74
CA GLY A 82 -30.05 3.35 31.19
C GLY A 82 -28.75 4.14 31.37
N VAL A 83 -27.60 3.45 31.47
CA VAL A 83 -26.28 4.07 31.55
C VAL A 83 -25.74 4.25 30.12
N PRO A 84 -25.50 5.49 29.66
CA PRO A 84 -25.23 5.76 28.25
C PRO A 84 -23.82 5.38 27.78
N VAL A 85 -22.90 5.09 28.70
CA VAL A 85 -21.49 4.84 28.37
C VAL A 85 -21.01 3.49 28.89
N VAL A 86 -20.34 2.75 28.01
CA VAL A 86 -19.54 1.58 28.36
C VAL A 86 -18.07 1.93 28.16
N PHE A 87 -17.30 1.86 29.24
CA PHE A 87 -15.90 2.25 29.26
C PHE A 87 -14.98 1.03 29.22
N PHE A 88 -14.02 1.08 28.30
CA PHE A 88 -12.89 0.17 28.18
C PHE A 88 -11.66 0.81 28.83
N PRO A 89 -11.18 0.28 29.97
CA PRO A 89 -9.89 0.66 30.52
C PRO A 89 -8.73 0.44 29.53
N ALA A 90 -7.56 1.00 29.87
CA ALA A 90 -6.30 0.62 29.24
C ALA A 90 -6.09 -0.89 29.37
N GLY A 91 -5.77 -1.55 28.26
CA GLY A 91 -5.68 -3.00 28.23
C GLY A 91 -5.79 -3.55 26.81
N GLU A 92 -5.55 -4.85 26.71
CA GLU A 92 -5.71 -5.60 25.47
C GLU A 92 -6.97 -6.49 25.57
N TYR A 93 -7.80 -6.44 24.54
CA TYR A 93 -9.03 -7.19 24.40
C TYR A 93 -8.96 -8.01 23.12
N VAL A 94 -9.27 -9.31 23.19
CA VAL A 94 -9.18 -10.22 22.04
C VAL A 94 -10.55 -10.81 21.79
N PHE A 95 -11.15 -10.43 20.66
CA PHE A 95 -12.52 -10.81 20.34
C PHE A 95 -12.57 -12.04 19.45
N GLU A 96 -13.24 -13.08 19.94
CA GLU A 96 -13.59 -14.30 19.21
C GLU A 96 -14.90 -14.25 18.44
N ALA A 97 -15.72 -13.25 18.75
CA ALA A 97 -17.04 -13.07 18.19
C ALA A 97 -17.36 -11.58 18.11
N GLU A 98 -18.34 -11.26 17.27
CA GLU A 98 -18.83 -9.90 17.12
C GLU A 98 -19.62 -9.44 18.35
N VAL A 99 -19.30 -8.25 18.86
CA VAL A 99 -20.12 -7.55 19.86
C VAL A 99 -21.18 -6.71 19.16
N ARG A 100 -22.45 -6.97 19.46
CA ARG A 100 -23.62 -6.28 18.90
C ARG A 100 -24.09 -5.21 19.88
N VAL A 101 -23.75 -3.95 19.60
CA VAL A 101 -23.95 -2.83 20.52
C VAL A 101 -25.40 -2.33 20.44
N PRO A 102 -26.17 -2.36 21.54
CA PRO A 102 -27.50 -1.76 21.62
C PRO A 102 -27.48 -0.26 21.28
N GLY A 103 -28.63 0.27 20.83
CA GLY A 103 -28.77 1.70 20.57
C GLY A 103 -28.55 2.55 21.82
N ASP A 104 -28.30 3.84 21.61
CA ASP A 104 -28.08 4.85 22.65
C ASP A 104 -26.81 4.66 23.52
N LEU A 105 -25.89 3.77 23.10
CA LEU A 105 -24.65 3.55 23.82
C LEU A 105 -23.43 4.22 23.17
N THR A 106 -22.58 4.78 24.01
CA THR A 106 -21.21 5.18 23.67
C THR A 106 -20.22 4.14 24.20
N LEU A 107 -19.43 3.55 23.31
CA LEU A 107 -18.25 2.77 23.67
C LEU A 107 -17.04 3.70 23.72
N LEU A 108 -16.47 3.88 24.91
CA LEU A 108 -15.37 4.79 25.20
C LEU A 108 -14.11 4.03 25.59
N GLY A 109 -12.97 4.29 24.95
CA GLY A 109 -11.66 3.79 25.37
C GLY A 109 -10.76 4.82 26.06
N ASP A 110 -9.66 4.34 26.63
CA ASP A 110 -8.56 5.13 27.19
C ASP A 110 -7.52 5.51 26.11
N GLY A 111 -8.01 5.79 24.90
CA GLY A 111 -7.19 6.11 23.74
C GLY A 111 -6.42 4.93 23.19
N SER A 112 -5.19 5.16 22.72
CA SER A 112 -4.34 4.13 22.09
C SER A 112 -3.96 2.99 23.05
N LYS A 113 -4.14 3.20 24.36
CA LYS A 113 -3.94 2.20 25.42
C LYS A 113 -5.05 1.16 25.48
N THR A 114 -6.23 1.44 24.90
CA THR A 114 -7.30 0.46 24.76
C THR A 114 -7.19 -0.20 23.39
N LEU A 115 -6.53 -1.36 23.35
CA LEU A 115 -6.33 -2.13 22.14
C LEU A 115 -7.32 -3.30 22.06
N ILE A 116 -8.20 -3.27 21.08
CA ILE A 116 -9.16 -4.34 20.80
C ILE A 116 -8.76 -5.00 19.49
N ARG A 117 -8.48 -6.30 19.51
CA ARG A 117 -8.02 -7.04 18.33
C ARG A 117 -8.87 -8.26 18.02
N THR A 118 -8.95 -8.61 16.75
CA THR A 118 -9.58 -9.86 16.30
C THR A 118 -8.72 -11.05 16.72
N ARG A 119 -9.35 -12.14 17.17
CA ARG A 119 -8.64 -13.40 17.50
C ARG A 119 -7.97 -14.02 16.28
N ASP A 120 -8.67 -14.01 15.14
CA ASP A 120 -8.21 -14.66 13.91
C ASP A 120 -8.66 -13.88 12.66
N ARG A 121 -8.28 -14.41 11.49
CA ARG A 121 -8.54 -13.82 10.17
C ARG A 121 -10.01 -13.84 9.73
N ASN A 122 -10.94 -14.41 10.49
CA ASN A 122 -12.36 -14.47 10.12
C ASN A 122 -13.27 -13.80 11.18
N SER A 123 -12.67 -13.14 12.16
CA SER A 123 -13.38 -12.53 13.28
C SER A 123 -13.84 -11.09 12.98
N ARG A 124 -14.86 -10.63 13.70
CA ARG A 124 -15.44 -9.28 13.60
C ARG A 124 -15.42 -8.64 14.98
N LEU A 125 -15.17 -7.34 15.07
CA LEU A 125 -15.17 -6.66 16.38
C LEU A 125 -16.56 -6.19 16.79
N PHE A 126 -17.15 -5.25 16.05
CA PHE A 126 -18.38 -4.58 16.47
C PHE A 126 -19.42 -4.44 15.35
N SER A 127 -20.70 -4.53 15.74
CA SER A 127 -21.81 -3.97 14.98
C SER A 127 -22.72 -3.08 15.81
N ALA A 128 -23.23 -2.00 15.20
CA ALA A 128 -24.31 -1.20 15.78
C ALA A 128 -25.65 -1.93 15.54
N ALA A 129 -26.27 -2.43 16.62
CA ALA A 129 -27.55 -3.14 16.58
C ALA A 129 -28.76 -2.21 16.78
N GLY A 130 -28.54 -0.94 17.14
CA GLY A 130 -29.56 0.10 17.26
C GLY A 130 -29.03 1.48 16.87
N ASP A 131 -29.90 2.48 16.94
CA ASP A 131 -29.59 3.87 16.57
C ASP A 131 -28.69 4.56 17.61
N ARG A 132 -28.04 5.66 17.22
CA ARG A 132 -27.27 6.55 18.11
C ARG A 132 -26.13 5.85 18.86
N VAL A 133 -25.53 4.82 18.26
CA VAL A 133 -24.31 4.19 18.79
C VAL A 133 -23.10 5.05 18.46
N ARG A 134 -22.22 5.29 19.45
CA ARG A 134 -20.95 6.00 19.27
C ARG A 134 -19.77 5.10 19.66
N PHE A 135 -18.74 5.06 18.83
CA PHE A 135 -17.46 4.43 19.15
C PHE A 135 -16.40 5.53 19.22
N THR A 136 -15.72 5.68 20.36
CA THR A 136 -14.74 6.76 20.53
C THR A 136 -13.52 6.38 21.37
N ARG A 137 -12.35 6.90 21.00
CA ARG A 137 -11.06 6.71 21.68
C ARG A 137 -10.63 5.24 21.82
N LEU A 138 -10.81 4.46 20.76
CA LEU A 138 -10.44 3.04 20.69
C LEU A 138 -9.32 2.81 19.67
N LYS A 139 -8.39 1.91 19.97
CA LYS A 139 -7.49 1.31 18.98
C LYS A 139 -8.01 -0.07 18.58
N LEU A 140 -8.43 -0.21 17.34
CA LEU A 140 -9.04 -1.43 16.80
C LEU A 140 -8.11 -2.07 15.78
N GLN A 141 -7.78 -3.34 15.96
CA GLN A 141 -6.82 -4.04 15.11
C GLN A 141 -7.37 -5.37 14.55
N GLY A 142 -7.37 -5.51 13.23
CA GLY A 142 -7.65 -6.77 12.55
C GLY A 142 -6.45 -7.73 12.58
N ALA A 143 -6.60 -8.90 11.97
CA ALA A 143 -5.63 -9.99 12.14
C ALA A 143 -4.30 -9.79 11.41
N ASP A 144 -4.22 -8.86 10.45
CA ASP A 144 -3.03 -8.69 9.62
C ASP A 144 -2.86 -7.25 9.11
N THR A 145 -1.79 -6.61 9.55
CA THR A 145 -1.40 -5.24 9.16
C THR A 145 -0.43 -5.22 7.97
N THR A 146 -0.18 -6.37 7.35
CA THR A 146 0.71 -6.54 6.20
C THR A 146 -0.06 -7.01 4.97
N LEU A 147 0.61 -7.01 3.82
CA LEU A 147 0.05 -7.53 2.57
C LEU A 147 -0.40 -8.98 2.71
N ASN A 148 -1.66 -9.26 2.41
CA ASN A 148 -2.23 -10.59 2.51
C ASN A 148 -3.40 -10.79 1.54
N GLU A 149 -3.82 -12.04 1.32
CA GLU A 149 -4.94 -12.39 0.43
C GLU A 149 -6.12 -13.05 1.16
N SER A 150 -5.95 -13.38 2.44
CA SER A 150 -6.86 -14.27 3.19
C SER A 150 -7.34 -13.71 4.54
N ASN A 151 -7.10 -12.43 4.83
CA ASN A 151 -7.76 -11.76 5.96
C ASN A 151 -9.23 -11.47 5.60
N ASP A 152 -10.18 -11.77 6.47
CA ASP A 152 -11.61 -11.47 6.32
C ASP A 152 -12.17 -10.88 7.61
N THR A 153 -11.45 -9.89 8.14
CA THR A 153 -11.78 -9.24 9.41
C THR A 153 -12.53 -7.92 9.20
N TYR A 154 -13.44 -7.64 10.12
CA TYR A 154 -14.27 -6.43 10.15
C TYR A 154 -14.04 -5.67 11.46
N GLY A 155 -13.84 -4.35 11.36
CA GLY A 155 -13.76 -3.45 12.50
C GLY A 155 -15.16 -3.10 13.03
N ILE A 156 -15.78 -2.06 12.48
CA ILE A 156 -17.11 -1.58 12.90
C ILE A 156 -18.11 -1.65 11.72
N THR A 157 -19.21 -2.38 11.92
CA THR A 157 -20.32 -2.45 10.95
C THR A 157 -21.53 -1.65 11.44
N ILE A 158 -22.10 -0.81 10.57
CA ILE A 158 -23.34 -0.06 10.87
C ILE A 158 -24.37 -0.46 9.81
N SER A 159 -25.39 -1.22 10.21
CA SER A 159 -26.39 -1.79 9.29
C SER A 159 -27.77 -1.35 9.72
N ARG A 160 -28.51 -0.62 8.88
CA ARG A 160 -29.85 -0.06 9.15
C ARG A 160 -29.98 0.96 10.30
N ALA A 161 -29.01 1.00 11.21
CA ALA A 161 -28.98 1.93 12.33
C ALA A 161 -28.82 3.39 11.88
N GLN A 162 -29.48 4.29 12.59
CA GLN A 162 -29.47 5.72 12.31
C GLN A 162 -28.60 6.47 13.31
N ASN A 163 -27.96 7.55 12.84
CA ASN A 163 -27.22 8.51 13.65
C ASN A 163 -26.06 7.88 14.45
N CYS A 164 -25.35 6.92 13.86
CA CYS A 164 -24.19 6.31 14.50
C CYS A 164 -22.91 7.10 14.23
N ARG A 165 -22.00 7.18 15.22
CA ARG A 165 -20.75 7.92 15.09
C ARG A 165 -19.54 7.04 15.37
N ILE A 166 -18.50 7.17 14.56
CA ILE A 166 -17.18 6.60 14.81
C ILE A 166 -16.21 7.78 14.83
N ASP A 167 -15.69 8.10 16.01
CA ASP A 167 -14.82 9.26 16.16
C ASP A 167 -13.58 8.99 17.01
N HIS A 168 -12.49 9.72 16.78
CA HIS A 168 -11.27 9.60 17.60
C HIS A 168 -10.81 8.14 17.77
N CYS A 169 -10.85 7.33 16.72
CA CYS A 169 -10.42 5.93 16.77
C CYS A 169 -9.18 5.71 15.89
N GLU A 170 -8.36 4.72 16.24
CA GLU A 170 -7.34 4.16 15.36
C GLU A 170 -7.83 2.81 14.83
N LEU A 171 -7.88 2.61 13.51
CA LEU A 171 -8.35 1.35 12.90
C LEU A 171 -7.33 0.82 11.89
N LEU A 172 -6.82 -0.39 12.12
CA LEU A 172 -5.82 -1.00 11.24
C LEU A 172 -5.92 -2.52 11.07
N GLY A 173 -5.38 -3.03 9.97
CA GLY A 173 -5.23 -4.47 9.73
C GLY A 173 -6.51 -5.23 9.39
N PHE A 174 -7.56 -4.52 8.93
CA PHE A 174 -8.84 -5.09 8.54
C PHE A 174 -8.96 -5.30 7.03
N SER A 175 -9.89 -6.19 6.67
CA SER A 175 -10.44 -6.23 5.31
C SER A 175 -11.45 -5.11 5.10
N TYR A 176 -12.21 -4.80 6.15
CA TYR A 176 -13.16 -3.69 6.22
C TYR A 176 -13.05 -3.01 7.58
N ALA A 177 -12.39 -1.86 7.68
CA ALA A 177 -12.24 -1.16 8.95
C ALA A 177 -13.58 -0.55 9.40
N THR A 178 -14.31 0.09 8.49
CA THR A 178 -15.68 0.58 8.73
C THR A 178 -16.63 0.20 7.59
N THR A 179 -17.86 -0.20 7.93
CA THR A 179 -18.85 -0.69 6.96
C THR A 179 -20.26 -0.15 7.20
N PRO A 180 -20.54 1.13 6.87
CA PRO A 180 -21.91 1.65 6.81
C PRO A 180 -22.69 1.06 5.64
N ARG A 181 -23.86 0.47 5.91
CA ARG A 181 -24.68 -0.22 4.91
C ARG A 181 -26.18 -0.21 5.21
N GLU A 182 -26.96 -0.60 4.21
CA GLU A 182 -28.40 -0.88 4.33
C GLU A 182 -29.18 0.30 4.91
N GLU A 183 -29.11 1.45 4.26
CA GLU A 183 -29.86 2.67 4.61
C GLU A 183 -29.54 3.26 5.99
N CYS A 184 -28.41 2.92 6.59
CA CYS A 184 -27.92 3.59 7.80
C CYS A 184 -27.65 5.09 7.58
N THR A 185 -27.55 5.84 8.69
CA THR A 185 -26.95 7.18 8.71
C THR A 185 -25.79 7.21 9.69
N ALA A 186 -24.64 7.72 9.26
CA ALA A 186 -23.43 7.71 10.09
C ALA A 186 -22.52 8.92 9.86
N GLN A 187 -21.73 9.24 10.89
CA GLN A 187 -20.59 10.14 10.81
C GLN A 187 -19.31 9.39 11.21
N ILE A 188 -18.27 9.51 10.39
CA ILE A 188 -16.94 8.97 10.66
C ILE A 188 -15.97 10.14 10.67
N ASP A 189 -15.42 10.48 11.84
CA ASP A 189 -14.62 11.69 11.98
C ASP A 189 -13.44 11.61 12.92
N HIS A 190 -12.40 12.43 12.71
CA HIS A 190 -11.23 12.48 13.60
C HIS A 190 -10.56 11.13 13.86
N CYS A 191 -10.68 10.16 12.95
CA CYS A 191 -10.06 8.84 13.07
C CYS A 191 -8.71 8.77 12.33
N TYR A 192 -7.85 7.85 12.75
CA TYR A 192 -6.68 7.40 11.99
C TYR A 192 -6.93 5.99 11.46
N ILE A 193 -7.16 5.87 10.16
CA ILE A 193 -7.57 4.61 9.51
C ILE A 193 -6.47 4.16 8.56
N HIS A 194 -5.74 3.11 8.91
CA HIS A 194 -4.49 2.81 8.22
C HIS A 194 -4.13 1.32 8.11
N HIS A 195 -3.20 0.98 7.22
CA HIS A 195 -2.65 -0.38 7.06
C HIS A 195 -3.73 -1.47 6.86
N ASN A 196 -4.77 -1.15 6.11
CA ASN A 196 -5.79 -2.11 5.67
C ASN A 196 -5.38 -2.65 4.29
N LEU A 197 -4.52 -3.68 4.29
CA LEU A 197 -3.71 -4.11 3.13
C LEU A 197 -4.12 -5.46 2.52
N ARG A 198 -5.36 -5.88 2.71
CA ARG A 198 -5.84 -7.15 2.12
C ARG A 198 -6.09 -7.00 0.62
N GLU A 199 -5.46 -7.85 -0.18
CA GLU A 199 -5.66 -7.90 -1.62
C GLU A 199 -7.11 -8.25 -1.98
N GLY A 200 -7.61 -7.56 -3.00
CA GLY A 200 -9.03 -7.56 -3.37
C GLY A 200 -9.96 -6.79 -2.43
N LEU A 201 -9.60 -6.56 -1.16
CA LEU A 201 -10.37 -5.79 -0.17
C LEU A 201 -9.49 -4.70 0.47
N GLY A 202 -9.40 -4.61 1.81
CA GLY A 202 -8.54 -3.65 2.50
C GLY A 202 -9.08 -2.21 2.43
N TYR A 203 -10.33 -2.06 2.86
CA TYR A 203 -11.04 -0.78 2.80
C TYR A 203 -11.01 -0.08 4.15
N GLY A 204 -10.56 1.18 4.17
CA GLY A 204 -10.69 2.04 5.35
C GLY A 204 -12.16 2.30 5.68
N THR A 205 -12.90 2.81 4.69
CA THR A 205 -14.35 2.95 4.76
C THR A 205 -15.02 2.32 3.55
N SER A 206 -16.01 1.47 3.81
CA SER A 206 -16.72 0.71 2.79
C SER A 206 -18.22 0.96 2.88
N ILE A 207 -18.80 1.59 1.86
CA ILE A 207 -20.17 2.11 1.93
C ILE A 207 -21.06 1.38 0.93
N TYR A 208 -22.22 0.91 1.41
CA TYR A 208 -23.13 0.08 0.62
C TYR A 208 -24.60 0.50 0.77
N SER A 209 -25.39 0.20 -0.26
CA SER A 209 -26.85 0.00 -0.16
C SER A 209 -27.62 1.13 0.55
N GLY A 210 -27.60 2.34 0.01
CA GLY A 210 -28.51 3.42 0.45
C GLY A 210 -28.07 4.17 1.71
N ALA A 211 -26.89 3.87 2.25
CA ALA A 211 -26.33 4.57 3.40
C ALA A 211 -26.08 6.05 3.12
N TYR A 212 -26.25 6.88 4.16
CA TYR A 212 -25.92 8.32 4.17
C TYR A 212 -24.78 8.54 5.16
N VAL A 213 -23.59 8.88 4.66
CA VAL A 213 -22.38 8.88 5.49
C VAL A 213 -21.58 10.17 5.30
N LEU A 214 -21.30 10.87 6.40
CA LEU A 214 -20.35 11.97 6.44
C LEU A 214 -18.98 11.45 6.92
N ILE A 215 -17.96 11.55 6.08
CA ILE A 215 -16.59 11.15 6.37
C ILE A 215 -15.75 12.41 6.40
N THR A 216 -15.39 12.88 7.59
CA THR A 216 -14.74 14.19 7.72
C THR A 216 -13.64 14.26 8.76
N ASP A 217 -12.61 15.06 8.55
CA ASP A 217 -11.52 15.26 9.50
C ASP A 217 -10.74 13.98 9.86
N ASN A 218 -10.62 13.00 8.95
CA ASN A 218 -9.87 11.78 9.20
C ASN A 218 -8.47 11.81 8.55
N GLU A 219 -7.54 11.04 9.12
CA GLU A 219 -6.31 10.63 8.46
C GLU A 219 -6.42 9.20 7.94
N PHE A 220 -6.15 9.01 6.64
CA PHE A 220 -6.08 7.70 6.00
C PHE A 220 -4.67 7.41 5.50
N GLU A 221 -4.14 6.22 5.80
CA GLU A 221 -2.78 5.85 5.37
C GLU A 221 -2.61 4.35 5.06
N GLN A 222 -1.95 3.98 3.97
CA GLN A 222 -1.67 2.57 3.62
C GLN A 222 -2.91 1.67 3.60
N ASN A 223 -4.02 2.19 3.09
CA ASN A 223 -5.19 1.36 2.77
C ASN A 223 -5.14 0.99 1.29
N ARG A 224 -5.63 -0.20 0.92
CA ARG A 224 -5.81 -0.52 -0.51
C ARG A 224 -6.79 0.46 -1.15
N HIS A 225 -7.90 0.74 -0.47
CA HIS A 225 -8.73 1.93 -0.69
C HIS A 225 -9.00 2.60 0.65
N SER A 226 -8.82 3.91 0.73
CA SER A 226 -9.23 4.70 1.90
C SER A 226 -10.75 4.78 1.98
N LEU A 227 -11.42 4.97 0.84
CA LEU A 227 -12.86 4.82 0.71
C LEU A 227 -13.19 3.98 -0.53
N ALA A 228 -14.08 3.00 -0.36
CA ALA A 228 -14.70 2.25 -1.45
C ALA A 228 -16.22 2.30 -1.30
N SER A 229 -16.93 2.81 -2.31
CA SER A 229 -18.39 2.85 -2.34
C SER A 229 -18.93 1.90 -3.41
N ASN A 230 -19.78 0.97 -3.00
CA ASN A 230 -20.20 -0.16 -3.81
C ASN A 230 -21.73 -0.27 -3.86
N GLY A 231 -22.22 -0.87 -4.94
CA GLY A 231 -23.60 -1.34 -5.01
C GLY A 231 -23.88 -2.55 -4.13
N THR A 232 -25.14 -2.99 -4.11
CA THR A 232 -25.49 -4.24 -3.43
C THR A 232 -25.04 -5.43 -4.28
N LEU A 233 -24.30 -6.36 -3.69
CA LEU A 233 -23.95 -7.63 -4.34
C LEU A 233 -25.06 -8.68 -4.14
N ASP A 234 -25.51 -9.31 -5.23
CA ASP A 234 -26.29 -10.55 -5.18
C ASP A 234 -25.38 -11.76 -5.05
N TRP A 235 -25.47 -12.45 -3.90
CA TRP A 235 -24.67 -13.63 -3.56
C TRP A 235 -25.38 -14.96 -3.85
N SER A 236 -26.54 -14.96 -4.50
CA SER A 236 -27.43 -16.14 -4.59
C SER A 236 -27.00 -17.24 -5.57
N SER A 237 -25.89 -17.11 -6.32
CA SER A 237 -25.49 -18.13 -7.31
C SER A 237 -24.01 -18.55 -7.23
N PRO A 238 -23.69 -19.86 -7.13
CA PRO A 238 -22.31 -20.37 -7.17
C PRO A 238 -21.59 -20.21 -8.52
N LYS A 239 -22.31 -19.85 -9.60
CA LYS A 239 -21.75 -19.67 -10.95
C LYS A 239 -21.72 -18.21 -11.42
N HIS A 240 -22.16 -17.26 -10.61
CA HIS A 240 -22.10 -15.85 -10.94
C HIS A 240 -21.26 -15.11 -9.89
N ALA A 241 -20.07 -14.68 -10.29
CA ALA A 241 -19.41 -13.54 -9.66
C ALA A 241 -20.46 -12.42 -9.55
N GLY A 242 -20.73 -11.96 -8.32
CA GLY A 242 -21.96 -11.28 -7.94
C GLY A 242 -22.47 -10.23 -8.94
N LYS A 243 -23.75 -10.36 -9.32
CA LYS A 243 -24.43 -9.27 -10.03
C LYS A 243 -24.60 -8.13 -9.04
N TYR A 244 -23.99 -6.98 -9.33
CA TYR A 244 -24.32 -5.76 -8.61
C TYR A 244 -25.77 -5.40 -8.97
N LEU A 245 -26.60 -5.28 -7.95
CA LEU A 245 -28.00 -4.94 -8.07
C LEU A 245 -28.23 -3.51 -7.59
N HIS A 246 -28.92 -2.77 -8.43
CA HIS A 246 -29.68 -1.60 -8.03
C HIS A 246 -30.85 -2.09 -7.15
N LYS A 247 -30.74 -1.95 -5.82
CA LYS A 247 -31.88 -2.22 -4.95
C LYS A 247 -32.92 -1.12 -5.11
N PRO A 248 -34.23 -1.45 -5.20
CA PRO A 248 -35.27 -0.44 -4.98
C PRO A 248 -35.15 0.09 -3.54
N GLY A 249 -35.24 1.41 -3.36
CA GLY A 249 -35.03 2.06 -2.06
C GLY A 249 -34.24 3.37 -2.16
N ARG A 250 -33.74 3.85 -1.01
CA ARG A 250 -32.94 5.08 -0.94
C ARG A 250 -31.59 4.88 -1.65
N LYS A 251 -31.19 5.85 -2.48
CA LYS A 251 -29.89 5.85 -3.15
C LYS A 251 -28.76 6.16 -2.16
N THR A 252 -27.57 5.63 -2.40
CA THR A 252 -26.42 5.89 -1.50
C THR A 252 -26.02 7.37 -1.59
N HIS A 253 -25.66 7.98 -0.47
CA HIS A 253 -25.03 9.30 -0.47
C HIS A 253 -23.86 9.33 0.51
N TRP A 254 -22.73 9.90 0.12
CA TRP A 254 -21.62 10.10 1.04
C TRP A 254 -20.85 11.38 0.72
N GLU A 255 -20.34 12.00 1.78
CA GLU A 255 -19.48 13.17 1.67
C GLU A 255 -18.12 12.86 2.29
N PHE A 256 -17.06 13.01 1.50
CA PHE A 256 -15.68 12.85 1.92
C PHE A 256 -15.02 14.24 1.95
N VAL A 257 -14.98 14.86 3.13
CA VAL A 257 -14.68 16.29 3.27
C VAL A 257 -13.63 16.56 4.34
N HIS A 258 -12.63 17.41 4.10
CA HIS A 258 -11.59 17.73 5.09
C HIS A 258 -10.80 16.50 5.59
N ASN A 259 -10.58 15.50 4.75
CA ASN A 259 -9.74 14.36 5.10
C ASN A 259 -8.33 14.52 4.53
N ARG A 260 -7.38 13.83 5.14
CA ARG A 260 -6.01 13.70 4.63
C ARG A 260 -5.78 12.25 4.27
N VAL A 261 -5.36 12.00 3.04
CA VAL A 261 -5.17 10.67 2.47
C VAL A 261 -3.75 10.55 1.99
N ARG A 262 -3.01 9.60 2.57
CA ARG A 262 -1.56 9.44 2.38
C ARG A 262 -1.22 8.02 2.03
N GLY A 263 -0.18 7.78 1.23
CA GLY A 263 0.47 6.48 1.08
C GLY A 263 -0.43 5.29 0.71
N ASN A 264 -0.22 4.69 -0.45
CA ASN A 264 -0.83 3.39 -0.79
C ASN A 264 0.12 2.52 -1.61
N ASP A 265 1.42 2.75 -1.40
CA ASP A 265 2.51 2.05 -2.06
C ASP A 265 2.73 0.65 -1.49
N LEU A 266 2.27 0.36 -0.27
CA LEU A 266 2.31 -0.99 0.26
C LEU A 266 1.33 -1.95 -0.42
N SER A 267 0.27 -1.48 -1.10
CA SER A 267 -0.62 -2.39 -1.86
C SER A 267 0.06 -2.90 -3.13
N ARG A 268 -0.21 -4.14 -3.57
CA ARG A 268 0.34 -4.65 -4.84
C ARG A 268 -0.17 -3.88 -6.05
N TYR A 269 -1.45 -3.51 -6.04
CA TYR A 269 -2.09 -2.82 -7.16
C TYR A 269 -2.02 -1.31 -6.99
N GLU A 270 -1.73 -0.62 -8.08
CA GLU A 270 -1.94 0.81 -8.14
C GLU A 270 -3.44 1.04 -8.31
N LEU A 271 -4.10 1.67 -7.35
CA LEU A 271 -5.55 1.95 -7.38
C LEU A 271 -5.82 3.36 -6.86
N CYS A 272 -7.03 3.86 -7.13
CA CYS A 272 -7.48 5.14 -6.59
C CYS A 272 -7.75 5.00 -5.10
N ALA A 273 -7.30 5.98 -4.30
CA ALA A 273 -7.49 5.95 -2.86
C ALA A 273 -8.96 6.09 -2.45
N VAL A 274 -9.74 6.87 -3.22
CA VAL A 274 -11.20 6.97 -3.09
C VAL A 274 -11.80 6.43 -4.37
N ASP A 275 -12.66 5.41 -4.25
CA ASP A 275 -13.23 4.73 -5.42
C ASP A 275 -14.75 4.53 -5.30
N THR A 276 -15.47 4.77 -6.39
CA THR A 276 -16.82 4.23 -6.57
C THR A 276 -16.75 3.04 -7.50
N HIS A 277 -17.31 1.91 -7.08
CA HIS A 277 -17.44 0.74 -7.92
C HIS A 277 -18.75 0.78 -8.71
N PRO A 278 -18.82 0.02 -9.82
CA PRO A 278 -20.07 -0.16 -10.56
C PRO A 278 -21.24 -0.60 -9.67
N GLY A 279 -22.40 0.04 -9.84
CA GLY A 279 -23.63 -0.24 -9.08
C GLY A 279 -23.80 0.56 -7.79
N MET A 280 -22.87 1.47 -7.46
CA MET A 280 -22.98 2.39 -6.30
C MET A 280 -24.32 3.14 -6.30
N ASP A 281 -24.78 3.55 -7.49
CA ASP A 281 -26.09 4.15 -7.76
C ASP A 281 -26.52 5.18 -6.71
N GLY A 282 -25.83 6.31 -6.71
CA GLY A 282 -25.94 7.30 -5.66
C GLY A 282 -25.19 8.57 -5.98
N THR A 283 -25.05 9.39 -4.95
CA THR A 283 -24.43 10.71 -5.04
C THR A 283 -23.23 10.83 -4.13
N PHE A 284 -22.26 11.65 -4.50
CA PHE A 284 -21.06 11.86 -3.70
C PHE A 284 -20.57 13.30 -3.69
N VAL A 285 -19.83 13.66 -2.64
CA VAL A 285 -19.11 14.93 -2.51
C VAL A 285 -17.69 14.63 -2.09
N VAL A 286 -16.70 15.15 -2.82
CA VAL A 286 -15.28 15.07 -2.46
C VAL A 286 -14.73 16.49 -2.41
N GLU A 287 -14.60 17.06 -1.22
CA GLU A 287 -14.25 18.48 -1.05
C GLU A 287 -13.18 18.72 0.02
N TRP A 288 -12.31 19.70 -0.20
CA TRP A 288 -11.37 20.20 0.81
C TRP A 288 -10.42 19.14 1.39
N ASN A 289 -10.15 18.06 0.65
CA ASN A 289 -9.24 17.00 1.10
C ASN A 289 -7.80 17.27 0.66
N LEU A 290 -6.86 16.73 1.43
CA LEU A 290 -5.43 16.65 1.08
C LEU A 290 -5.08 15.21 0.68
N PHE A 291 -4.93 14.97 -0.61
CA PHE A 291 -4.41 13.73 -1.18
C PHE A 291 -2.91 13.90 -1.42
N GLU A 292 -2.07 13.16 -0.70
CA GLU A 292 -0.63 13.32 -0.82
C GLU A 292 0.12 11.99 -0.82
N ASN A 293 1.20 11.88 -1.59
CA ASN A 293 2.05 10.67 -1.57
C ASN A 293 1.30 9.39 -1.98
N LEU A 294 0.32 9.51 -2.89
CA LEU A 294 -0.53 8.41 -3.35
C LEU A 294 -0.18 8.00 -4.77
N ARG A 295 -0.59 6.79 -5.16
CA ARG A 295 -0.58 6.36 -6.55
C ARG A 295 -1.65 7.06 -7.37
N HIS A 296 -2.93 6.90 -7.05
CA HIS A 296 -4.01 7.60 -7.74
C HIS A 296 -4.97 8.22 -6.73
N GLY A 297 -5.58 9.34 -7.11
CA GLY A 297 -6.48 10.09 -6.24
C GLY A 297 -7.87 9.46 -6.17
N VAL A 298 -8.79 9.97 -6.98
CA VAL A 298 -10.22 9.64 -6.98
C VAL A 298 -10.59 8.88 -8.26
N GLY A 299 -11.22 7.73 -8.11
CA GLY A 299 -11.78 6.91 -9.18
C GLY A 299 -13.30 6.88 -9.09
N ILE A 300 -13.99 7.27 -10.15
CA ILE A 300 -15.45 7.17 -10.23
C ILE A 300 -15.80 6.17 -11.32
N ARG A 301 -16.47 5.08 -10.95
CA ARG A 301 -17.03 4.07 -11.89
C ARG A 301 -18.54 4.08 -11.96
N ASP A 302 -19.20 4.73 -11.00
CA ASP A 302 -20.65 4.96 -10.99
C ASP A 302 -21.04 6.16 -10.09
N GLY A 303 -22.24 6.70 -10.30
CA GLY A 303 -22.83 7.79 -9.50
C GLY A 303 -22.69 9.19 -10.09
N SER A 304 -23.24 10.18 -9.37
CA SER A 304 -23.19 11.61 -9.71
C SER A 304 -22.69 12.45 -8.52
N GLY A 305 -22.10 13.62 -8.75
CA GLY A 305 -21.51 14.34 -7.63
C GLY A 305 -20.54 15.46 -7.98
N VAL A 306 -19.79 15.89 -6.98
CA VAL A 306 -18.78 16.96 -7.12
C VAL A 306 -17.44 16.53 -6.56
N ILE A 307 -16.37 16.92 -7.24
CA ILE A 307 -14.97 16.76 -6.81
C ILE A 307 -14.31 18.12 -6.92
N ARG A 308 -14.22 18.87 -5.83
CA ARG A 308 -13.69 20.24 -5.89
C ARG A 308 -12.89 20.66 -4.68
N HIS A 309 -12.03 21.66 -4.88
CA HIS A 309 -11.22 22.26 -3.82
C HIS A 309 -10.33 21.26 -3.06
N ASN A 310 -9.93 20.16 -3.71
CA ASN A 310 -8.98 19.21 -3.16
C ASN A 310 -7.55 19.57 -3.58
N VAL A 311 -6.58 19.15 -2.79
CA VAL A 311 -5.16 19.23 -3.14
C VAL A 311 -4.64 17.82 -3.42
N PHE A 312 -4.09 17.61 -4.61
CA PHE A 312 -3.35 16.41 -4.99
C PHE A 312 -1.86 16.77 -5.03
N ARG A 313 -1.07 16.23 -4.09
CA ARG A 313 0.34 16.55 -3.95
C ARG A 313 1.21 15.30 -4.07
N ASN A 314 2.26 15.37 -4.86
CA ASN A 314 3.26 14.30 -4.97
C ASN A 314 2.63 12.92 -5.24
N LEU A 315 1.71 12.85 -6.21
CA LEU A 315 1.27 11.55 -6.68
C LEU A 315 2.45 10.81 -7.34
N ARG A 316 2.53 9.49 -7.21
CA ARG A 316 3.65 8.70 -7.74
C ARG A 316 3.23 7.30 -8.16
N THR A 317 3.78 6.80 -9.26
CA THR A 317 3.56 5.43 -9.73
C THR A 317 4.91 4.76 -9.95
N VAL A 318 4.99 3.47 -9.67
CA VAL A 318 6.16 2.64 -10.03
C VAL A 318 5.95 1.90 -11.34
N THR A 319 4.72 1.90 -11.87
CA THR A 319 4.40 1.23 -13.13
C THR A 319 4.46 2.20 -14.32
N LYS A 320 4.79 1.67 -15.49
CA LYS A 320 4.77 2.42 -16.76
C LYS A 320 3.47 2.21 -17.54
N PHE A 321 2.54 1.40 -17.01
CA PHE A 321 1.41 0.86 -17.77
C PHE A 321 0.28 1.86 -17.97
N ARG A 322 0.14 2.86 -17.08
CA ARG A 322 -0.90 3.87 -17.19
C ARG A 322 -0.43 5.24 -16.70
N PRO A 323 -0.96 6.35 -17.25
CA PRO A 323 -0.67 7.67 -16.74
C PRO A 323 -1.12 7.81 -15.29
N LEU A 324 -0.32 8.54 -14.52
CA LEU A 324 -0.66 8.97 -13.19
C LEU A 324 -1.85 9.94 -13.25
N VAL A 325 -2.88 9.72 -12.43
CA VAL A 325 -4.13 10.50 -12.53
C VAL A 325 -4.67 10.89 -11.16
N ALA A 326 -5.03 12.17 -11.03
CA ALA A 326 -5.66 12.69 -9.82
C ALA A 326 -7.15 12.34 -9.75
N VAL A 327 -7.89 12.52 -10.85
CA VAL A 327 -9.31 12.16 -10.97
C VAL A 327 -9.55 11.32 -12.22
N SER A 328 -10.13 10.13 -12.07
CA SER A 328 -10.44 9.22 -13.18
C SER A 328 -11.93 8.91 -13.17
N ILE A 329 -12.66 9.38 -14.19
CA ILE A 329 -14.09 9.16 -14.36
C ILE A 329 -14.29 8.28 -15.60
N THR A 330 -14.74 7.05 -15.40
CA THR A 330 -15.04 6.16 -16.51
C THR A 330 -15.95 5.05 -16.06
N TYR A 331 -16.89 4.66 -16.90
CA TYR A 331 -17.61 3.41 -16.76
C TYR A 331 -16.60 2.27 -16.60
N GLY A 332 -16.77 1.48 -15.53
CA GLY A 332 -15.94 0.34 -15.23
C GLY A 332 -16.70 -0.98 -15.37
N LEU A 333 -15.98 -2.04 -15.69
CA LEU A 333 -16.43 -3.40 -15.42
C LEU A 333 -16.09 -3.74 -13.97
N HIS A 334 -16.94 -4.48 -13.27
CA HIS A 334 -16.58 -5.05 -11.98
C HIS A 334 -16.25 -6.54 -12.16
N ASN A 335 -15.02 -6.96 -11.83
CA ASN A 335 -14.53 -8.31 -12.08
C ASN A 335 -14.75 -8.79 -13.54
N ASN A 336 -14.51 -7.89 -14.51
CA ASN A 336 -14.76 -8.11 -15.94
C ASN A 336 -16.23 -8.27 -16.35
N VAL A 337 -17.19 -7.93 -15.48
CA VAL A 337 -18.63 -8.00 -15.75
C VAL A 337 -19.22 -6.58 -15.83
N PRO A 338 -19.97 -6.24 -16.91
CA PRO A 338 -20.76 -5.01 -16.96
C PRO A 338 -21.85 -5.02 -15.88
N VAL A 339 -22.03 -3.90 -15.19
CA VAL A 339 -23.18 -3.73 -14.28
C VAL A 339 -24.28 -2.97 -15.03
N ASP A 340 -25.46 -3.58 -15.14
CA ASP A 340 -26.64 -2.97 -15.77
C ASP A 340 -27.03 -1.69 -15.03
N GLY A 341 -27.25 -0.59 -15.76
CA GLY A 341 -27.70 0.70 -15.18
C GLY A 341 -26.60 1.57 -14.57
N CYS A 342 -25.38 1.05 -14.43
CA CYS A 342 -24.22 1.79 -13.96
C CYS A 342 -23.75 2.81 -15.00
N MET A 343 -23.62 4.07 -14.61
CA MET A 343 -23.05 5.13 -15.45
C MET A 343 -22.59 6.31 -14.59
N PRO A 344 -21.29 6.64 -14.56
CA PRO A 344 -20.85 7.93 -14.04
C PRO A 344 -21.52 9.04 -14.83
N ARG A 345 -22.23 9.93 -14.15
CA ARG A 345 -22.98 10.98 -14.83
C ARG A 345 -23.16 12.23 -14.00
N ASP A 346 -23.32 13.37 -14.66
CA ASP A 346 -23.64 14.65 -14.02
C ASP A 346 -22.60 14.98 -12.90
N ILE A 347 -21.31 14.88 -13.23
CA ILE A 347 -20.20 15.10 -12.31
C ILE A 347 -19.47 16.40 -12.65
N THR A 348 -19.23 17.23 -11.63
CA THR A 348 -18.39 18.42 -11.75
C THR A 348 -17.04 18.21 -11.07
N VAL A 349 -15.96 18.45 -11.80
CA VAL A 349 -14.58 18.45 -11.30
C VAL A 349 -14.01 19.86 -11.48
N GLU A 350 -13.77 20.59 -10.39
CA GLU A 350 -13.33 21.99 -10.50
C GLU A 350 -12.49 22.45 -9.30
N GLY A 351 -11.65 23.47 -9.50
CA GLY A 351 -10.97 24.15 -8.38
C GLY A 351 -10.02 23.26 -7.57
N ASN A 352 -9.67 22.07 -8.08
CA ASN A 352 -8.67 21.19 -7.47
C ASN A 352 -7.26 21.67 -7.85
N VAL A 353 -6.32 21.61 -6.91
CA VAL A 353 -4.93 22.00 -7.11
C VAL A 353 -4.06 20.74 -7.19
N CYS A 354 -3.20 20.65 -8.20
CA CYS A 354 -2.27 19.54 -8.38
C CYS A 354 -0.83 20.04 -8.25
N LEU A 355 -0.13 19.61 -7.21
CA LEU A 355 1.27 19.95 -6.90
C LEU A 355 2.15 18.73 -7.18
N MET A 356 2.67 18.64 -8.40
CA MET A 356 3.37 17.45 -8.90
C MET A 356 4.87 17.69 -8.98
N PRO A 357 5.72 16.65 -8.77
CA PRO A 357 7.15 16.79 -8.96
C PRO A 357 7.48 17.15 -10.41
N GLU A 358 8.55 17.91 -10.61
CA GLU A 358 8.99 18.35 -11.92
C GLU A 358 9.27 17.14 -12.84
N GLY A 359 8.84 17.23 -14.10
CA GLY A 359 9.05 16.18 -15.11
C GLY A 359 8.12 14.96 -15.00
N VAL A 360 7.26 14.88 -13.97
CA VAL A 360 6.29 13.79 -13.85
C VAL A 360 5.13 13.99 -14.84
N LYS A 361 4.94 13.03 -15.74
CA LYS A 361 3.76 12.97 -16.60
C LYS A 361 2.54 12.60 -15.74
N PHE A 362 1.54 13.47 -15.70
CA PHE A 362 0.30 13.23 -14.97
C PHE A 362 -0.91 13.87 -15.66
N GLU A 363 -2.09 13.34 -15.39
CA GLU A 363 -3.37 13.88 -15.83
C GLU A 363 -4.16 14.39 -14.61
N LYS A 364 -4.65 15.64 -14.67
CA LYS A 364 -5.50 16.21 -13.62
C LYS A 364 -6.85 15.48 -13.55
N CYS A 365 -7.46 15.27 -14.71
CA CYS A 365 -8.72 14.58 -14.86
C CYS A 365 -8.70 13.77 -16.14
N GLN A 366 -9.01 12.48 -16.04
CA GLN A 366 -9.19 11.58 -17.17
C GLN A 366 -10.66 11.19 -17.25
N VAL A 367 -11.28 11.41 -18.41
CA VAL A 367 -12.69 11.12 -18.66
C VAL A 367 -12.82 10.09 -19.78
N GLY A 368 -13.31 8.89 -19.42
CA GLY A 368 -13.66 7.82 -20.33
C GLY A 368 -15.15 7.82 -20.65
N LYS A 369 -15.76 6.64 -20.72
CA LYS A 369 -17.21 6.50 -20.99
C LYS A 369 -18.01 7.02 -19.79
N ALA A 370 -18.69 8.15 -19.94
CA ALA A 370 -19.48 8.80 -18.90
C ALA A 370 -20.48 9.80 -19.52
N GLU A 371 -21.38 10.38 -18.73
CA GLU A 371 -22.40 11.32 -19.21
C GLU A 371 -22.33 12.68 -18.48
N ASN A 372 -22.49 13.79 -19.20
CA ASN A 372 -22.59 15.14 -18.64
C ASN A 372 -21.48 15.51 -17.64
N ILE A 373 -20.22 15.25 -18.00
CA ILE A 373 -19.07 15.54 -17.15
C ILE A 373 -18.58 16.96 -17.41
N VAL A 374 -18.46 17.75 -16.35
CA VAL A 374 -17.96 19.11 -16.39
C VAL A 374 -16.59 19.16 -15.71
N VAL A 375 -15.58 19.70 -16.39
CA VAL A 375 -14.23 19.88 -15.86
C VAL A 375 -13.86 21.35 -15.97
N ASP A 376 -13.50 21.97 -14.84
CA ASP A 376 -13.13 23.39 -14.74
C ASP A 376 -14.15 24.34 -15.41
N GLY A 377 -15.45 24.03 -15.25
CA GLY A 377 -16.58 24.81 -15.78
C GLY A 377 -17.04 24.43 -17.20
N GLU A 378 -16.25 23.64 -17.93
CA GLU A 378 -16.53 23.24 -19.31
C GLU A 378 -17.11 21.82 -19.39
N LEU A 379 -18.19 21.65 -20.15
CA LEU A 379 -18.77 20.33 -20.44
C LEU A 379 -17.85 19.57 -21.39
N VAL A 380 -17.43 18.36 -21.01
CA VAL A 380 -16.65 17.47 -21.86
C VAL A 380 -17.54 17.01 -23.03
N PRO A 381 -17.27 17.43 -24.29
CA PRO A 381 -18.23 17.27 -25.39
C PRO A 381 -18.63 15.82 -25.66
N ALA A 382 -17.68 14.88 -25.54
CA ALA A 382 -17.90 13.46 -25.76
C ALA A 382 -18.86 12.80 -24.75
N THR A 383 -19.14 13.47 -23.63
CA THR A 383 -20.03 12.98 -22.58
C THR A 383 -21.43 13.58 -22.65
N LYS A 384 -21.68 14.55 -23.54
CA LYS A 384 -22.97 15.26 -23.58
C LYS A 384 -24.11 14.30 -23.91
N VAL A 385 -25.10 14.23 -23.02
CA VAL A 385 -26.34 13.49 -23.22
C VAL A 385 -27.53 14.34 -22.75
N GLU A 386 -28.59 14.40 -23.56
CA GLU A 386 -29.82 15.08 -23.18
C GLU A 386 -30.60 14.27 -22.14
N ARG A 387 -30.69 14.81 -20.92
CA ARG A 387 -31.45 14.24 -19.80
C ARG A 387 -32.11 15.38 -19.00
N PRO A 388 -33.17 15.09 -18.23
CA PRO A 388 -33.65 16.02 -17.21
C PRO A 388 -32.53 16.41 -16.25
N ALA A 389 -32.57 17.64 -15.73
CA ALA A 389 -31.60 18.09 -14.73
C ALA A 389 -31.60 17.12 -13.52
N PRO A 390 -30.41 16.77 -12.99
CA PRO A 390 -30.34 15.91 -11.82
C PRO A 390 -31.01 16.60 -10.62
N PRO A 391 -31.57 15.81 -9.68
CA PRO A 391 -32.05 16.38 -8.42
C PRO A 391 -30.90 17.06 -7.66
N PRO A 392 -31.18 18.05 -6.79
CA PRO A 392 -30.17 18.65 -5.93
C PRO A 392 -29.42 17.59 -5.12
N LEU A 393 -28.10 17.75 -4.98
CA LEU A 393 -27.30 16.88 -4.14
C LEU A 393 -27.77 17.02 -2.67
N PRO A 394 -27.82 15.92 -1.90
CA PRO A 394 -27.96 16.06 -0.45
C PRO A 394 -26.81 16.88 0.15
N LEU A 395 -27.07 17.49 1.29
CA LEU A 395 -26.08 18.17 2.12
C LEU A 395 -26.02 17.48 3.48
N LEU A 396 -24.90 16.84 3.80
CA LEU A 396 -24.64 16.33 5.14
C LEU A 396 -23.94 17.39 5.98
N THR A 397 -24.43 17.62 7.20
CA THR A 397 -23.79 18.49 8.19
C THR A 397 -23.41 17.68 9.42
N PRO A 398 -22.30 18.04 10.10
CA PRO A 398 -21.87 17.33 11.30
C PRO A 398 -22.99 17.18 12.32
N MET A 399 -22.96 16.06 13.04
CA MET A 399 -23.92 15.74 14.09
C MET A 399 -24.03 16.86 15.11
N ASP A 400 -25.26 17.17 15.50
CA ASP A 400 -25.55 18.14 16.56
C ASP A 400 -25.25 17.57 17.97
N ALA A 401 -25.54 18.37 19.00
CA ALA A 401 -25.34 17.96 20.39
C ALA A 401 -26.18 16.74 20.81
N ASP A 402 -27.27 16.46 20.10
CA ASP A 402 -28.13 15.29 20.31
C ASP A 402 -27.67 14.06 19.49
N GLY A 403 -26.55 14.19 18.77
CA GLY A 403 -25.96 13.14 17.95
C GLY A 403 -26.70 12.91 16.63
N LYS A 404 -27.57 13.83 16.19
CA LYS A 404 -28.33 13.67 14.95
C LYS A 404 -27.55 14.19 13.76
N LEU A 405 -27.37 13.36 12.72
CA LEU A 405 -26.76 13.78 11.46
C LEU A 405 -27.70 14.73 10.72
N GLY A 406 -27.24 15.93 10.39
CA GLY A 406 -28.04 16.88 9.63
C GLY A 406 -28.06 16.48 8.15
N ILE A 407 -29.26 16.29 7.60
CA ILE A 407 -29.49 15.95 6.19
C ILE A 407 -30.38 17.05 5.59
N GLY A 408 -29.80 17.85 4.70
CA GLY A 408 -30.47 18.91 3.96
C GLY A 408 -30.34 18.76 2.46
N GLN A 409 -30.68 19.83 1.74
CA GLN A 409 -30.44 19.97 0.31
C GLN A 409 -29.28 20.92 0.09
N ARG A 410 -28.33 20.53 -0.76
CA ARG A 410 -27.26 21.41 -1.23
C ARG A 410 -27.85 22.35 -2.27
N ASP A 411 -27.47 23.61 -2.19
CA ASP A 411 -27.80 24.56 -3.24
C ASP A 411 -27.31 24.03 -4.59
N PRO A 412 -28.07 24.26 -5.68
CA PRO A 412 -27.60 23.91 -7.02
C PRO A 412 -26.20 24.48 -7.23
N VAL A 413 -25.33 23.73 -7.90
CA VAL A 413 -23.99 24.21 -8.27
C VAL A 413 -24.19 25.43 -9.19
N SER A 414 -24.22 26.64 -8.60
CA SER A 414 -24.35 27.86 -9.35
C SER A 414 -23.02 28.09 -10.05
N ARG A 415 -23.03 28.15 -11.38
CA ARG A 415 -21.88 28.66 -12.11
C ARG A 415 -21.60 30.07 -11.60
N PRO A 416 -20.44 30.36 -10.97
CA PRO A 416 -20.08 31.73 -10.67
C PRO A 416 -20.04 32.51 -11.99
N ALA A 417 -21.01 33.40 -12.19
CA ALA A 417 -21.15 34.17 -13.42
C ALA A 417 -20.07 35.26 -13.57
N LYS A 418 -19.22 35.42 -12.55
CA LYS A 418 -18.22 36.48 -12.44
C LYS A 418 -16.88 35.89 -12.04
N THR A 419 -15.84 36.46 -12.61
CA THR A 419 -14.45 36.18 -12.27
C THR A 419 -13.79 37.47 -11.79
N THR A 420 -12.78 37.34 -10.94
CA THR A 420 -12.03 38.46 -10.37
C THR A 420 -10.53 38.20 -10.39
N LYS A 421 -9.76 39.22 -10.01
CA LYS A 421 -8.32 39.16 -9.83
C LYS A 421 -8.01 38.87 -8.35
N VAL A 422 -7.13 37.91 -8.11
CA VAL A 422 -6.52 37.69 -6.80
C VAL A 422 -5.10 38.24 -6.86
N THR A 423 -4.75 39.08 -5.89
CA THR A 423 -3.41 39.66 -5.76
C THR A 423 -2.85 39.35 -4.38
N GLY A 424 -1.59 39.64 -4.15
CA GLY A 424 -1.04 39.47 -2.81
C GLY A 424 0.46 39.65 -2.73
N GLN A 425 0.99 39.38 -1.55
CA GLN A 425 2.42 39.43 -1.26
C GLN A 425 2.85 38.22 -0.41
N ILE A 426 3.91 37.54 -0.82
CA ILE A 426 4.50 36.44 -0.09
C ILE A 426 5.80 36.89 0.57
N LEU A 427 5.86 36.69 1.88
CA LEU A 427 6.98 37.03 2.74
C LEU A 427 7.55 35.77 3.41
N ASP A 428 8.77 35.83 3.94
CA ASP A 428 9.32 34.80 4.81
C ASP A 428 9.02 35.09 6.30
N GLU A 429 9.46 34.20 7.18
CA GLU A 429 9.34 34.34 8.65
C GLU A 429 9.95 35.66 9.16
N ALA A 430 10.97 36.20 8.49
CA ALA A 430 11.61 37.47 8.84
C ALA A 430 10.92 38.70 8.22
N GLY A 431 9.87 38.50 7.42
CA GLY A 431 9.14 39.56 6.72
C GLY A 431 9.81 40.05 5.44
N LYS A 432 10.81 39.32 4.92
CA LYS A 432 11.43 39.63 3.63
C LYS A 432 10.57 39.06 2.50
N ALA A 433 10.46 39.80 1.40
CA ALA A 433 9.83 39.33 0.17
C ALA A 433 10.43 38.00 -0.32
N VAL A 434 9.55 37.06 -0.68
CA VAL A 434 9.94 35.78 -1.30
C VAL A 434 9.75 35.89 -2.80
N ASP A 435 10.87 36.00 -3.51
CA ASP A 435 10.90 36.00 -4.98
C ASP A 435 10.67 34.59 -5.55
N ALA A 436 10.01 34.52 -6.71
CA ALA A 436 9.72 33.30 -7.46
C ALA A 436 9.05 32.17 -6.66
N ALA A 437 8.20 32.51 -5.68
CA ALA A 437 7.23 31.57 -5.10
C ALA A 437 6.07 31.39 -6.07
N THR A 438 5.60 30.17 -6.26
CA THR A 438 4.47 29.88 -7.14
C THR A 438 3.18 29.84 -6.34
N VAL A 439 2.23 30.70 -6.68
CA VAL A 439 0.88 30.73 -6.12
C VAL A 439 -0.08 30.08 -7.09
N HIS A 440 -0.68 28.96 -6.68
CA HIS A 440 -1.68 28.20 -7.43
C HIS A 440 -3.07 28.48 -6.86
N ILE A 441 -4.04 28.76 -7.74
CA ILE A 441 -5.46 28.94 -7.39
C ILE A 441 -6.30 28.17 -8.40
N GLY A 442 -6.86 27.04 -7.97
CA GLY A 442 -7.51 26.08 -8.85
C GLY A 442 -6.59 25.59 -9.97
N SER A 443 -6.99 25.76 -11.22
CA SER A 443 -6.19 25.36 -12.40
C SER A 443 -5.15 26.40 -12.82
N LYS A 444 -5.13 27.60 -12.22
CA LYS A 444 -4.28 28.74 -12.58
C LYS A 444 -3.14 28.94 -11.59
N SER A 445 -2.09 29.64 -12.02
CA SER A 445 -0.98 30.00 -11.13
C SER A 445 -0.23 31.25 -11.60
N ALA A 446 0.47 31.90 -10.68
CA ALA A 446 1.42 32.97 -10.95
C ALA A 446 2.65 32.85 -10.05
N ALA A 447 3.82 33.28 -10.53
CA ALA A 447 5.01 33.44 -9.70
C ALA A 447 5.01 34.82 -9.02
N THR A 448 5.59 34.90 -7.83
CA THR A 448 5.86 36.19 -7.18
C THR A 448 7.02 36.92 -7.85
N ASP A 449 6.97 38.25 -7.85
CA ASP A 449 8.08 39.11 -8.27
C ASP A 449 9.15 39.25 -7.17
N ALA A 450 10.20 40.03 -7.45
CA ALA A 450 11.30 40.29 -6.51
C ALA A 450 10.86 40.97 -5.20
N ASN A 451 9.68 41.60 -5.19
CA ASN A 451 9.07 42.21 -4.01
C ASN A 451 8.03 41.29 -3.35
N GLY A 452 7.92 40.04 -3.81
CA GLY A 452 7.01 39.02 -3.30
C GLY A 452 5.58 39.16 -3.82
N HIS A 453 5.28 40.08 -4.74
CA HIS A 453 3.92 40.30 -5.20
C HIS A 453 3.50 39.32 -6.29
N PHE A 454 2.23 38.92 -6.28
CA PHE A 454 1.64 38.10 -7.33
C PHE A 454 0.27 38.61 -7.77
N ALA A 455 -0.17 38.17 -8.95
CA ALA A 455 -1.50 38.42 -9.49
C ALA A 455 -1.98 37.21 -10.29
N VAL A 456 -3.15 36.66 -9.94
CA VAL A 456 -3.83 35.60 -10.69
C VAL A 456 -5.19 36.13 -11.17
N GLU A 457 -5.37 36.15 -12.48
CA GLU A 457 -6.55 36.74 -13.13
C GLU A 457 -7.64 35.70 -13.43
N GLY A 458 -8.89 36.17 -13.47
CA GLY A 458 -10.04 35.38 -13.89
C GLY A 458 -10.35 34.21 -12.95
N ILE A 459 -10.15 34.39 -11.65
CA ILE A 459 -10.56 33.42 -10.64
C ILE A 459 -12.06 33.57 -10.41
N ALA A 460 -12.80 32.46 -10.52
CA ALA A 460 -14.24 32.49 -10.32
C ALA A 460 -14.61 32.80 -8.86
N GLU A 461 -15.79 33.36 -8.62
CA GLU A 461 -16.30 33.52 -7.25
C GLU A 461 -16.55 32.16 -6.57
N GLY A 462 -16.45 32.11 -5.24
CA GLY A 462 -16.68 30.92 -4.43
C GLY A 462 -15.47 30.49 -3.60
N GLY A 463 -15.52 29.28 -3.05
CA GLY A 463 -14.40 28.68 -2.31
C GLY A 463 -13.25 28.33 -3.25
N HIS A 464 -12.01 28.54 -2.81
CA HIS A 464 -10.80 28.16 -3.54
C HIS A 464 -9.71 27.65 -2.60
N VAL A 465 -8.84 26.81 -3.15
CA VAL A 465 -7.55 26.52 -2.54
C VAL A 465 -6.49 27.43 -3.14
N VAL A 466 -5.76 28.13 -2.29
CA VAL A 466 -4.54 28.86 -2.63
C VAL A 466 -3.36 28.05 -2.10
N ALA A 467 -2.61 27.44 -3.01
CA ALA A 467 -1.39 26.72 -2.66
C ALA A 467 -0.17 27.57 -3.03
N ILE A 468 0.71 27.83 -2.07
CA ILE A 468 1.92 28.61 -2.27
C ILE A 468 3.11 27.66 -2.09
N THR A 469 3.93 27.53 -3.13
CA THR A 469 5.08 26.62 -3.14
C THR A 469 6.37 27.39 -3.43
N LYS A 470 7.44 27.04 -2.72
CA LYS A 470 8.79 27.56 -2.96
C LYS A 470 9.81 26.56 -2.42
N PRO A 471 10.77 26.07 -3.22
CA PRO A 471 11.86 25.25 -2.70
C PRO A 471 12.58 25.96 -1.54
N GLY A 472 12.81 25.22 -0.45
CA GLY A 472 13.34 25.75 0.82
C GLY A 472 12.28 26.17 1.85
N PHE A 473 11.00 26.18 1.47
CA PHE A 473 9.87 26.52 2.34
C PHE A 473 8.85 25.38 2.39
N GLU A 474 8.09 25.34 3.48
CA GLU A 474 6.91 24.46 3.56
C GLU A 474 5.82 24.98 2.61
N ASP A 475 5.14 24.06 1.91
CA ASP A 475 3.97 24.44 1.11
C ASP A 475 2.89 25.02 2.03
N ALA A 476 2.41 26.21 1.72
CA ALA A 476 1.24 26.77 2.39
C ALA A 476 -0.03 26.43 1.60
N LEU A 477 -1.02 25.87 2.28
CA LEU A 477 -2.33 25.56 1.71
C LEU A 477 -3.38 26.38 2.46
N LEU A 478 -3.98 27.35 1.78
CA LEU A 478 -5.01 28.22 2.34
C LEU A 478 -6.32 27.92 1.64
N ALA A 479 -7.40 27.72 2.37
CA ALA A 479 -8.73 27.77 1.77
C ALA A 479 -9.35 29.15 2.00
N VAL A 480 -9.83 29.74 0.92
CA VAL A 480 -10.32 31.13 0.89
C VAL A 480 -11.66 31.18 0.17
N THR A 481 -12.48 32.18 0.50
CA THR A 481 -13.67 32.50 -0.27
C THR A 481 -13.39 33.76 -1.08
N ILE A 482 -13.56 33.67 -2.40
CA ILE A 482 -13.35 34.78 -3.34
C ILE A 482 -14.70 35.34 -3.71
N ASN A 483 -14.87 36.64 -3.48
CA ASN A 483 -16.07 37.40 -3.83
C ASN A 483 -15.78 38.31 -5.03
N HIS A 484 -16.78 39.06 -5.50
CA HIS A 484 -16.69 39.99 -6.64
C HIS A 484 -15.66 41.14 -6.48
N GLN A 485 -15.05 41.32 -5.30
CA GLN A 485 -14.01 42.32 -5.07
C GLN A 485 -12.62 41.70 -5.22
N PRO A 486 -11.60 42.46 -5.66
CA PRO A 486 -10.22 41.96 -5.64
C PRO A 486 -9.82 41.52 -4.23
N LEU A 487 -9.30 40.30 -4.12
CA LEU A 487 -8.79 39.75 -2.87
C LEU A 487 -7.27 39.97 -2.82
N ALA A 488 -6.77 40.54 -1.73
CA ALA A 488 -5.34 40.68 -1.46
C ALA A 488 -4.91 39.67 -0.39
N ILE A 489 -4.03 38.72 -0.74
CA ILE A 489 -3.55 37.68 0.17
C ILE A 489 -2.11 38.01 0.57
N THR A 490 -1.87 38.32 1.84
CA THR A 490 -0.51 38.38 2.39
C THR A 490 -0.24 37.13 3.20
N HIS A 491 0.83 36.39 2.87
CA HIS A 491 1.17 35.16 3.57
C HIS A 491 2.67 35.09 3.89
N ARG A 492 3.00 34.50 5.05
CA ARG A 492 4.38 34.29 5.49
C ARG A 492 4.73 32.81 5.38
N LEU A 493 5.61 32.46 4.45
CA LEU A 493 6.12 31.11 4.31
C LEU A 493 7.12 30.79 5.43
N VAL A 494 7.01 29.58 5.94
CA VAL A 494 7.91 29.00 6.95
C VAL A 494 8.98 28.19 6.23
N ARG A 495 10.24 28.30 6.66
CA ARG A 495 11.29 27.45 6.08
C ARG A 495 11.06 25.98 6.41
N ASP A 496 11.20 25.12 5.40
CA ASP A 496 11.11 23.67 5.62
C ASP A 496 12.35 23.18 6.36
N ARG A 497 12.16 22.77 7.62
CA ARG A 497 13.20 22.22 8.49
C ARG A 497 12.99 20.73 8.78
N THR A 498 12.06 20.08 8.08
CA THR A 498 11.66 18.70 8.37
C THR A 498 12.48 17.73 7.52
N PRO A 499 13.35 16.89 8.14
CA PRO A 499 14.13 15.92 7.39
C PRO A 499 13.26 14.93 6.61
N PRO A 500 13.71 14.46 5.43
CA PRO A 500 13.04 13.39 4.73
C PRO A 500 13.09 12.09 5.55
N ARG A 501 12.02 11.29 5.51
CA ARG A 501 12.03 9.92 6.05
C ARG A 501 12.40 8.92 4.96
N ILE A 502 13.20 7.92 5.31
CA ILE A 502 13.45 6.75 4.45
C ILE A 502 12.34 5.74 4.72
N LEU A 503 11.51 5.49 3.71
CA LEU A 503 10.32 4.64 3.80
C LEU A 503 10.63 3.19 3.43
N GLY A 504 11.61 2.97 2.56
CA GLY A 504 12.04 1.64 2.12
C GLY A 504 13.52 1.64 1.78
N LEU A 505 14.21 0.55 2.12
CA LEU A 505 15.62 0.32 1.81
C LEU A 505 15.86 -1.19 1.64
N GLY A 506 16.49 -1.59 0.53
CA GLY A 506 16.78 -3.01 0.28
C GLY A 506 17.72 -3.24 -0.88
N THR A 507 18.12 -4.51 -1.08
CA THR A 507 18.97 -4.96 -2.19
C THR A 507 18.27 -5.95 -3.12
N SER A 508 18.53 -5.87 -4.41
CA SER A 508 18.11 -6.83 -5.45
C SER A 508 19.26 -7.18 -6.40
N ASP A 509 18.99 -8.07 -7.36
CA ASP A 509 19.90 -8.41 -8.47
C ASP A 509 21.33 -8.78 -8.03
N LEU A 510 21.41 -9.50 -6.91
CA LEU A 510 22.68 -9.91 -6.31
C LEU A 510 23.37 -10.96 -7.18
N THR A 511 24.58 -10.64 -7.62
CA THR A 511 25.47 -11.58 -8.32
C THR A 511 26.74 -11.81 -7.51
N HIS A 512 27.74 -12.46 -8.12
CA HIS A 512 29.07 -12.56 -7.54
C HIS A 512 29.87 -11.23 -7.60
N ALA A 513 29.43 -10.26 -8.41
CA ALA A 513 30.18 -9.01 -8.64
C ALA A 513 29.30 -7.74 -8.66
N SER A 514 27.99 -7.85 -8.43
CA SER A 514 27.06 -6.72 -8.47
C SER A 514 25.90 -6.87 -7.50
N ALA A 515 25.26 -5.73 -7.19
CA ALA A 515 24.05 -5.62 -6.38
C ALA A 515 23.31 -4.33 -6.74
N THR A 516 21.98 -4.31 -6.70
CA THR A 516 21.20 -3.07 -6.82
C THR A 516 20.68 -2.66 -5.45
N VAL A 517 20.90 -1.40 -5.04
CA VAL A 517 20.34 -0.82 -3.79
C VAL A 517 19.17 0.08 -4.15
N ALA A 518 17.99 -0.22 -3.62
CA ALA A 518 16.79 0.58 -3.78
C ALA A 518 16.47 1.35 -2.49
N CYS A 519 16.08 2.63 -2.62
CA CYS A 519 15.69 3.49 -1.51
C CYS A 519 14.45 4.32 -1.86
N GLU A 520 13.50 4.37 -0.95
CA GLU A 520 12.29 5.20 -1.05
C GLU A 520 12.23 6.22 0.07
N THR A 521 11.76 7.44 -0.24
CA THR A 521 11.76 8.58 0.68
C THR A 521 10.43 9.33 0.68
N SER A 522 10.13 9.99 1.81
CA SER A 522 8.85 10.69 2.02
C SER A 522 8.68 11.98 1.22
N LYS A 523 9.76 12.53 0.67
CA LYS A 523 9.81 13.75 -0.16
C LYS A 523 10.87 13.57 -1.24
N ALA A 524 10.87 14.38 -2.29
CA ALA A 524 11.91 14.31 -3.31
C ALA A 524 13.29 14.64 -2.68
N THR A 525 14.23 13.71 -2.82
CA THR A 525 15.57 13.78 -2.24
C THR A 525 16.62 13.39 -3.27
N THR A 526 17.84 13.87 -3.08
CA THR A 526 19.05 13.28 -3.68
C THR A 526 19.59 12.21 -2.74
N VAL A 527 20.18 11.14 -3.30
CA VAL A 527 20.78 10.04 -2.53
C VAL A 527 22.29 10.00 -2.72
N GLU A 528 23.01 9.82 -1.61
CA GLU A 528 24.40 9.40 -1.57
C GLU A 528 24.50 8.06 -0.81
N LEU A 529 24.96 7.03 -1.49
CA LEU A 529 25.19 5.69 -0.95
C LEU A 529 26.67 5.50 -0.64
N ALA A 530 27.01 5.12 0.58
CA ALA A 530 28.34 4.65 0.95
C ALA A 530 28.30 3.13 1.16
N TYR A 531 29.26 2.38 0.61
CA TYR A 531 29.33 0.92 0.76
C TYR A 531 30.77 0.39 0.80
N GLY A 532 30.98 -0.75 1.44
CA GLY A 532 32.26 -1.45 1.49
C GLY A 532 32.17 -2.84 2.12
N PRO A 533 33.22 -3.67 2.04
CA PRO A 533 33.25 -4.97 2.72
C PRO A 533 32.98 -4.80 4.22
N ALA A 534 32.09 -5.62 4.77
CA ALA A 534 31.70 -5.53 6.18
C ALA A 534 32.86 -5.77 7.14
N ALA A 535 33.91 -6.47 6.69
CA ALA A 535 35.14 -6.69 7.46
C ALA A 535 35.99 -5.40 7.61
N ASP A 536 35.89 -4.47 6.65
CA ASP A 536 36.67 -3.23 6.60
C ASP A 536 35.96 -2.05 7.26
N ARG A 537 35.08 -2.34 8.22
CA ARG A 537 34.16 -1.38 8.85
C ARG A 537 34.92 -0.31 9.64
N ARG A 538 35.29 0.78 8.96
CA ARG A 538 35.58 2.09 9.58
C ARG A 538 34.56 3.09 9.06
N GLU A 539 34.04 3.92 9.95
CA GLU A 539 33.13 5.00 9.59
C GLU A 539 33.79 5.91 8.55
N GLY A 540 33.19 6.00 7.36
CA GLY A 540 33.65 6.89 6.29
C GLY A 540 34.65 6.30 5.27
N THR A 541 35.02 5.02 5.35
CA THR A 541 36.03 4.40 4.44
C THR A 541 35.46 3.59 3.26
N GLY A 542 34.16 3.70 2.97
CA GLY A 542 33.52 3.02 1.84
C GLY A 542 33.52 3.82 0.53
N THR A 543 33.36 3.11 -0.60
CA THR A 543 33.10 3.74 -1.91
C THR A 543 31.77 4.48 -1.87
N ARG A 544 31.71 5.67 -2.48
CA ARG A 544 30.49 6.48 -2.57
C ARG A 544 29.89 6.45 -3.97
N ARG A 545 28.57 6.35 -4.05
CA ARG A 545 27.77 6.48 -5.27
C ARG A 545 26.66 7.49 -5.04
N ARG A 546 26.30 8.24 -6.08
CA ARG A 546 25.17 9.19 -6.03
C ARG A 546 24.06 8.68 -6.92
N GLY A 547 22.82 8.81 -6.44
CA GLY A 547 21.63 8.59 -7.23
C GLY A 547 21.36 9.73 -8.21
N GLU A 548 20.43 9.52 -9.12
CA GLU A 548 20.04 10.52 -10.12
C GLU A 548 19.05 11.55 -9.55
N GLY A 549 19.47 12.81 -9.46
CA GLY A 549 18.57 13.95 -9.21
C GLY A 549 17.74 13.85 -7.93
N ALA A 550 16.82 14.80 -7.76
CA ALA A 550 15.88 14.79 -6.65
C ALA A 550 14.63 13.97 -7.01
N ARG A 551 14.43 12.82 -6.36
CA ARG A 551 13.30 11.91 -6.59
C ARG A 551 12.85 11.29 -5.27
N THR A 552 11.64 10.74 -5.20
CA THR A 552 11.18 10.00 -4.01
C THR A 552 11.64 8.54 -4.02
N THR A 553 11.95 7.99 -5.20
CA THR A 553 12.43 6.62 -5.38
C THR A 553 13.79 6.62 -6.08
N HIS A 554 14.69 5.78 -5.57
CA HIS A 554 16.09 5.70 -5.99
C HIS A 554 16.46 4.24 -6.22
N SER A 555 17.22 3.99 -7.28
CA SER A 555 17.82 2.69 -7.59
C SER A 555 19.26 2.92 -8.00
N ILE A 556 20.20 2.29 -7.30
CA ILE A 556 21.65 2.48 -7.47
C ILE A 556 22.29 1.12 -7.69
N GLU A 557 22.81 0.90 -8.88
CA GLU A 557 23.57 -0.30 -9.21
C GLU A 557 25.01 -0.21 -8.69
N LEU A 558 25.44 -1.27 -8.00
CA LEU A 558 26.80 -1.49 -7.55
C LEU A 558 27.43 -2.56 -8.41
N THR A 559 28.62 -2.30 -8.94
CA THR A 559 29.40 -3.21 -9.77
C THR A 559 30.83 -3.33 -9.24
N GLY A 560 31.54 -4.37 -9.65
CA GLY A 560 32.93 -4.62 -9.24
C GLY A 560 33.05 -5.10 -7.78
N LEU A 561 32.00 -5.74 -7.26
CA LEU A 561 32.04 -6.33 -5.92
C LEU A 561 32.88 -7.61 -5.92
N GLN A 562 33.43 -7.97 -4.76
CA GLN A 562 34.16 -9.21 -4.57
C GLN A 562 33.17 -10.37 -4.38
N PRO A 563 33.41 -11.54 -5.00
CA PRO A 563 32.58 -12.72 -4.78
C PRO A 563 32.59 -13.21 -3.33
N ASN A 564 31.51 -13.86 -2.90
CA ASN A 564 31.37 -14.46 -1.57
C ASN A 564 31.74 -13.50 -0.41
N THR A 565 31.38 -12.23 -0.55
CA THR A 565 31.80 -11.16 0.37
C THR A 565 30.57 -10.46 0.95
N ALA A 566 30.55 -10.31 2.26
CA ALA A 566 29.55 -9.51 2.95
C ALA A 566 29.89 -8.02 2.82
N TYR A 567 28.90 -7.22 2.44
CA TYR A 567 28.98 -5.76 2.29
C TYR A 567 28.07 -5.08 3.30
N CYS A 568 28.53 -3.93 3.79
CA CYS A 568 27.74 -2.97 4.56
C CYS A 568 27.53 -1.73 3.70
N ALA A 569 26.30 -1.21 3.67
CA ALA A 569 25.95 0.01 2.97
C ALA A 569 25.11 0.96 3.85
N ARG A 570 25.22 2.26 3.60
CA ARG A 570 24.40 3.28 4.24
C ARG A 570 24.01 4.35 3.22
N VAL A 571 22.74 4.74 3.24
CA VAL A 571 22.18 5.79 2.38
C VAL A 571 22.06 7.08 3.17
N LYS A 572 22.55 8.19 2.63
CA LYS A 572 22.21 9.55 3.06
C LYS A 572 21.29 10.17 2.02
N VAL A 573 20.14 10.66 2.45
CA VAL A 573 19.16 11.38 1.62
C VAL A 573 19.18 12.85 1.99
N THR A 574 19.07 13.74 1.00
CA THR A 574 18.96 15.20 1.21
C THR A 574 17.82 15.75 0.36
N ASP A 575 16.85 16.42 0.97
CA ASP A 575 15.73 17.02 0.25
C ASP A 575 16.13 18.32 -0.48
N VAL A 576 15.21 18.87 -1.26
CA VAL A 576 15.42 20.12 -2.02
C VAL A 576 15.59 21.35 -1.11
N SER A 577 15.20 21.25 0.16
CA SER A 577 15.32 22.29 1.18
C SER A 577 16.65 22.18 1.95
N GLY A 578 17.44 21.13 1.69
CA GLY A 578 18.73 20.88 2.34
C GLY A 578 18.63 20.07 3.64
N ASN A 579 17.44 19.62 4.04
CA ASN A 579 17.31 18.73 5.19
C ASN A 579 17.78 17.33 4.81
N ALA A 580 18.52 16.68 5.71
CA ALA A 580 19.12 15.39 5.44
C ALA A 580 18.75 14.35 6.49
N ALA A 581 18.65 13.10 6.06
CA ALA A 581 18.54 11.92 6.92
C ALA A 581 19.50 10.83 6.43
N ALA A 582 19.83 9.89 7.29
CA ALA A 582 20.63 8.72 6.94
C ALA A 582 19.91 7.44 7.35
N SER A 583 20.11 6.38 6.60
CA SER A 583 19.59 5.06 6.94
C SER A 583 20.38 4.42 8.09
N GLU A 584 19.80 3.38 8.67
CA GLU A 584 20.57 2.34 9.34
C GLU A 584 21.47 1.60 8.31
N GLU A 585 22.31 0.70 8.81
CA GLU A 585 23.16 -0.10 7.94
C GLU A 585 22.38 -1.21 7.23
N LEU A 586 22.56 -1.28 5.92
CA LEU A 586 22.08 -2.36 5.07
C LEU A 586 23.21 -3.37 4.88
N ILE A 587 22.97 -4.63 5.25
CA ILE A 587 23.95 -5.72 5.06
C ILE A 587 23.45 -6.65 3.96
N PHE A 588 24.32 -6.98 3.01
CA PHE A 588 24.05 -7.95 1.95
C PHE A 588 25.33 -8.75 1.62
N SER A 589 25.21 -9.88 0.92
CA SER A 589 26.36 -10.69 0.52
C SER A 589 26.29 -11.04 -0.97
N THR A 590 27.42 -10.97 -1.65
CA THR A 590 27.56 -11.44 -3.04
C THR A 590 27.62 -12.95 -3.09
N ALA A 591 27.20 -13.51 -4.22
CA ALA A 591 27.34 -14.95 -4.47
C ALA A 591 28.82 -15.34 -4.67
N PRO A 592 29.20 -16.62 -4.48
CA PRO A 592 30.49 -17.12 -4.94
C PRO A 592 30.65 -16.98 -6.45
N ALA A 593 31.88 -16.79 -6.92
CA ALA A 593 32.19 -16.90 -8.34
C ALA A 593 31.97 -18.34 -8.81
N ALA A 594 31.58 -18.52 -10.07
CA ALA A 594 31.47 -19.86 -10.64
C ALA A 594 32.85 -20.55 -10.66
N ASP A 595 32.92 -21.81 -10.22
CA ASP A 595 34.11 -22.65 -10.36
C ASP A 595 34.15 -23.19 -11.80
N PRO A 596 35.12 -22.79 -12.64
CA PRO A 596 35.14 -23.19 -14.05
C PRO A 596 35.35 -24.71 -14.25
N ALA A 597 35.80 -25.44 -13.22
CA ALA A 597 35.97 -26.89 -13.28
C ALA A 597 34.69 -27.67 -12.94
N ARG A 598 33.64 -27.01 -12.41
CA ARG A 598 32.40 -27.65 -11.99
C ARG A 598 31.21 -27.18 -12.84
N PRO A 599 30.33 -28.09 -13.28
CA PRO A 599 29.14 -27.68 -14.01
C PRO A 599 28.15 -26.98 -13.07
N ILE A 600 27.59 -25.84 -13.52
CA ILE A 600 26.62 -25.06 -12.74
C ILE A 600 25.35 -25.90 -12.51
N GLY A 601 24.82 -25.90 -11.29
CA GLY A 601 23.62 -26.68 -10.97
C GLY A 601 23.89 -28.17 -10.75
N TRP A 602 25.15 -28.57 -10.58
CA TRP A 602 25.52 -29.91 -10.11
C TRP A 602 26.21 -29.86 -8.75
N GLY A 603 26.13 -30.97 -8.05
CA GLY A 603 26.91 -31.25 -6.86
C GLY A 603 27.47 -32.67 -6.86
N CYS A 604 28.16 -33.03 -5.78
CA CYS A 604 28.68 -34.38 -5.60
C CYS A 604 28.35 -34.88 -4.21
N TYR A 605 27.79 -36.08 -4.17
CA TYR A 605 27.54 -36.84 -2.97
C TYR A 605 28.73 -37.74 -2.67
N LEU A 606 29.27 -37.63 -1.45
CA LEU A 606 30.36 -38.44 -0.95
C LEU A 606 29.94 -39.13 0.34
N GLY A 607 29.58 -40.41 0.25
CA GLY A 607 29.34 -41.28 1.38
C GLY A 607 30.61 -42.01 1.81
N ALA A 608 30.83 -43.21 1.24
CA ALA A 608 32.00 -44.04 1.54
C ALA A 608 32.98 -43.99 0.36
N GLY A 609 34.24 -43.69 0.62
CA GLY A 609 35.27 -43.55 -0.41
C GLY A 609 35.47 -42.11 -0.91
N LYS A 610 36.23 -41.97 -2.01
CA LYS A 610 36.66 -40.68 -2.58
C LYS A 610 36.40 -40.64 -4.08
N ALA A 611 36.03 -39.46 -4.58
CA ALA A 611 35.80 -39.23 -6.00
C ALA A 611 36.42 -37.92 -6.48
N LEU A 612 36.78 -37.88 -7.76
CA LEU A 612 36.96 -36.66 -8.54
C LEU A 612 35.69 -36.43 -9.35
N TRP A 613 35.25 -35.19 -9.46
CA TRP A 613 34.09 -34.84 -10.25
C TRP A 613 34.25 -33.43 -10.82
N GLY A 614 33.48 -33.13 -11.86
CA GLY A 614 33.51 -31.84 -12.53
C GLY A 614 32.87 -31.93 -13.90
N ARG A 615 33.25 -31.02 -14.79
CA ARG A 615 32.87 -31.06 -16.20
C ARG A 615 34.06 -31.40 -17.09
N THR A 616 33.79 -31.99 -18.25
CA THR A 616 34.82 -32.40 -19.23
C THR A 616 34.34 -32.10 -20.64
N ALA A 617 35.23 -31.61 -21.50
CA ALA A 617 34.96 -31.42 -22.93
C ALA A 617 35.38 -32.63 -23.77
N GLN A 618 36.19 -33.52 -23.18
CA GLN A 618 36.76 -34.70 -23.85
C GLN A 618 35.72 -35.78 -24.09
N GLU A 619 34.67 -35.80 -23.28
CA GLU A 619 33.59 -36.77 -23.32
C GLU A 619 32.29 -36.00 -23.20
N ALA A 620 31.65 -35.65 -24.31
CA ALA A 620 30.35 -34.99 -24.37
C ALA A 620 29.43 -35.80 -25.28
N HIS A 621 28.14 -35.84 -24.97
CA HIS A 621 27.13 -36.46 -25.84
C HIS A 621 26.56 -35.40 -26.80
N THR A 622 26.08 -34.30 -26.23
CA THR A 622 25.58 -33.12 -26.94
C THR A 622 26.26 -31.87 -26.35
N GLY A 623 26.25 -30.77 -27.10
CA GLY A 623 26.88 -29.52 -26.66
C GLY A 623 28.40 -29.63 -26.46
N LYS A 624 28.94 -28.87 -25.48
CA LYS A 624 30.39 -28.66 -25.30
C LYS A 624 31.02 -29.45 -24.15
N PHE A 625 30.26 -29.83 -23.12
CA PHE A 625 30.79 -30.54 -21.96
C PHE A 625 29.76 -31.53 -21.40
N SER A 626 30.23 -32.59 -20.73
CA SER A 626 29.42 -33.43 -19.83
C SER A 626 29.88 -33.31 -18.37
N ALA A 627 29.03 -33.71 -17.43
CA ALA A 627 29.43 -33.90 -16.04
C ALA A 627 30.08 -35.28 -15.86
N PHE A 628 31.13 -35.38 -15.06
CA PHE A 628 31.79 -36.65 -14.77
C PHE A 628 31.98 -36.90 -13.28
N LEU A 629 32.05 -38.19 -12.92
CA LEU A 629 32.37 -38.71 -11.60
C LEU A 629 33.34 -39.88 -11.75
N LYS A 630 34.55 -39.72 -11.23
CA LYS A 630 35.60 -40.73 -11.24
C LYS A 630 35.88 -41.19 -9.81
N ALA A 631 35.75 -42.48 -9.55
CA ALA A 631 36.13 -43.04 -8.26
C ALA A 631 37.65 -43.03 -8.09
N VAL A 632 38.12 -42.61 -6.92
CA VAL A 632 39.54 -42.48 -6.58
C VAL A 632 39.98 -43.56 -5.59
N ALA A 633 39.17 -43.80 -4.56
CA ALA A 633 39.43 -44.82 -3.56
C ALA A 633 38.12 -45.31 -2.92
N HIS A 634 38.05 -46.58 -2.57
CA HIS A 634 36.98 -47.13 -1.73
C HIS A 634 37.36 -47.04 -0.25
N GLU A 635 36.38 -47.07 0.65
CA GLU A 635 36.59 -47.09 2.09
C GLU A 635 36.15 -48.44 2.66
N ARG A 636 37.08 -49.19 3.26
CA ARG A 636 36.82 -50.52 3.86
C ARG A 636 36.11 -51.51 2.90
N GLY A 637 36.44 -51.45 1.61
CA GLY A 637 35.83 -52.28 0.56
C GLY A 637 34.49 -51.76 0.03
N SER A 638 34.03 -50.59 0.47
CA SER A 638 32.78 -49.96 0.02
C SER A 638 33.03 -48.66 -0.73
N LEU A 639 32.28 -48.45 -1.81
CA LEU A 639 32.23 -47.21 -2.56
C LEU A 639 30.78 -46.74 -2.62
N ASN A 640 30.51 -45.54 -2.12
CA ASN A 640 29.19 -44.91 -2.13
C ASN A 640 29.35 -43.42 -2.44
N ILE A 641 29.33 -43.09 -3.73
CA ILE A 641 29.57 -41.74 -4.27
C ILE A 641 28.52 -41.43 -5.34
N GLY A 642 28.34 -40.17 -5.72
CA GLY A 642 27.41 -39.84 -6.80
C GLY A 642 27.49 -38.40 -7.30
N LEU A 643 26.89 -38.18 -8.48
CA LEU A 643 26.59 -36.84 -8.99
C LEU A 643 25.19 -36.44 -8.59
N VAL A 644 25.04 -35.18 -8.19
CA VAL A 644 23.76 -34.60 -7.79
C VAL A 644 23.34 -33.58 -8.83
N VAL A 645 22.11 -33.65 -9.30
CA VAL A 645 21.49 -32.61 -10.13
C VAL A 645 20.74 -31.66 -9.21
N GLY A 646 21.30 -30.46 -9.07
CA GLY A 646 21.03 -29.47 -8.02
C GLY A 646 22.33 -29.10 -7.29
N ASP A 647 22.48 -27.84 -6.89
CA ASP A 647 23.64 -27.34 -6.12
C ASP A 647 23.58 -27.86 -4.67
N SER A 648 23.86 -29.16 -4.50
CA SER A 648 23.66 -29.92 -3.26
C SER A 648 24.73 -31.00 -3.11
N ASP A 649 25.15 -31.25 -1.86
CA ASP A 649 26.05 -32.36 -1.52
C ASP A 649 25.31 -33.71 -1.34
N GLY A 650 23.99 -33.74 -1.61
CA GLY A 650 23.12 -34.91 -1.40
C GLY A 650 22.76 -35.20 0.07
N TYR A 651 23.28 -34.40 1.01
CA TYR A 651 22.91 -34.41 2.43
C TYR A 651 21.97 -33.24 2.75
N LYS A 652 22.30 -32.04 2.26
CA LYS A 652 21.53 -30.80 2.43
C LYS A 652 20.95 -30.36 1.10
N GLY A 653 19.77 -29.77 1.13
CA GLY A 653 19.01 -29.37 -0.07
C GLY A 653 18.70 -27.88 -0.13
N ASP A 654 19.47 -27.02 0.55
CA ASP A 654 19.21 -25.57 0.67
C ASP A 654 19.17 -24.87 -0.70
N LYS A 655 19.76 -25.49 -1.72
CA LYS A 655 19.64 -25.10 -3.13
C LYS A 655 19.11 -26.22 -4.04
N ALA A 656 18.46 -27.24 -3.47
CA ALA A 656 17.73 -28.27 -4.21
C ALA A 656 16.53 -27.68 -4.97
N HIS A 657 16.06 -28.40 -5.99
CA HIS A 657 14.93 -27.97 -6.82
C HIS A 657 13.62 -27.98 -6.03
N PRO A 658 12.70 -27.04 -6.28
CA PRO A 658 11.35 -27.10 -5.70
C PRO A 658 10.62 -28.34 -6.21
N ALA A 659 9.91 -29.02 -5.31
CA ALA A 659 9.08 -30.17 -5.65
C ALA A 659 7.61 -29.77 -5.74
N GLU A 660 6.89 -30.35 -6.70
CA GLU A 660 5.42 -30.35 -6.74
C GLU A 660 4.92 -31.62 -6.03
N PRO A 661 4.38 -31.51 -4.80
CA PRO A 661 4.05 -32.69 -4.02
C PRO A 661 2.97 -33.54 -4.70
N GLY A 662 3.21 -34.85 -4.81
CA GLY A 662 2.27 -35.79 -5.42
C GLY A 662 2.27 -35.85 -6.95
N ALA A 663 2.99 -34.94 -7.63
CA ALA A 663 3.06 -34.91 -9.09
C ALA A 663 3.90 -36.07 -9.67
N THR A 664 3.62 -36.45 -10.91
CA THR A 664 4.44 -37.41 -11.66
C THR A 664 5.45 -36.67 -12.53
N TYR A 665 6.72 -37.05 -12.40
CA TYR A 665 7.83 -36.50 -13.15
C TYR A 665 8.34 -37.52 -14.16
N GLN A 666 8.68 -37.03 -15.36
CA GLN A 666 9.41 -37.80 -16.37
C GLN A 666 10.89 -37.40 -16.30
N TYR A 667 11.79 -38.36 -16.48
CA TYR A 667 13.22 -38.11 -16.62
C TYR A 667 13.79 -38.77 -17.87
N ARG A 668 14.80 -38.13 -18.44
CA ARG A 668 15.70 -38.73 -19.43
C ARG A 668 17.12 -38.17 -19.23
N PHE A 669 18.12 -38.99 -19.52
CA PHE A 669 19.52 -38.58 -19.50
C PHE A 669 20.35 -39.54 -20.34
N TRP A 670 21.54 -39.12 -20.72
CA TRP A 670 22.54 -39.96 -21.37
C TRP A 670 23.67 -40.27 -20.39
N ALA A 671 24.08 -41.53 -20.36
CA ALA A 671 25.17 -41.99 -19.50
C ALA A 671 26.19 -42.82 -20.28
N LYS A 672 27.48 -42.62 -19.96
CA LYS A 672 28.63 -43.37 -20.46
C LYS A 672 29.56 -43.67 -19.29
N GLY A 673 30.25 -44.81 -19.30
CA GLY A 673 31.16 -45.16 -18.22
C GLY A 673 31.53 -46.63 -18.18
N ASP A 674 32.36 -47.00 -17.21
CA ASP A 674 32.91 -48.35 -17.03
C ASP A 674 32.51 -48.99 -15.68
N PHE A 675 31.69 -48.31 -14.87
CA PHE A 675 31.09 -48.92 -13.69
C PHE A 675 30.14 -50.05 -14.09
N LYS A 676 30.24 -51.19 -13.39
CA LYS A 676 29.36 -52.37 -13.58
C LYS A 676 27.88 -52.05 -13.33
N GLU A 677 27.60 -51.12 -12.42
CA GLU A 677 26.25 -50.67 -12.07
C GLU A 677 26.28 -49.22 -11.57
N ALA A 678 25.28 -48.43 -11.94
CA ALA A 678 24.93 -47.16 -11.32
C ALA A 678 23.41 -47.10 -11.04
N ARG A 679 23.00 -46.19 -10.16
CA ARG A 679 21.61 -46.03 -9.71
C ARG A 679 21.16 -44.61 -9.89
N LEU A 680 19.92 -44.42 -10.33
CA LEU A 680 19.22 -43.16 -10.17
C LEU A 680 18.45 -43.21 -8.85
N GLY A 681 18.71 -42.25 -7.98
CA GLY A 681 17.97 -42.04 -6.74
C GLY A 681 17.28 -40.69 -6.71
N LEU A 682 16.18 -40.62 -5.96
CA LEU A 682 15.47 -39.41 -5.59
C LEU A 682 15.77 -39.11 -4.13
N THR A 683 16.32 -37.93 -3.86
CA THR A 683 16.47 -37.44 -2.49
C THR A 683 15.52 -36.28 -2.26
N THR A 684 14.68 -36.34 -1.21
CA THR A 684 13.65 -35.33 -0.91
C THR A 684 13.75 -34.78 0.51
N TRP A 685 13.17 -33.59 0.72
CA TRP A 685 13.05 -32.94 2.03
C TRP A 685 11.65 -32.36 2.25
N LYS A 686 11.12 -32.53 3.47
CA LYS A 686 9.78 -32.05 3.87
C LYS A 686 9.74 -30.58 4.35
N ALA A 687 10.87 -30.06 4.82
CA ALA A 687 11.02 -28.71 5.41
C ALA A 687 12.34 -28.05 4.97
N GLN A 688 12.72 -26.88 5.53
CA GLN A 688 13.95 -26.18 5.15
C GLN A 688 15.17 -27.13 5.25
N PRO A 689 15.86 -27.41 4.13
CA PRO A 689 16.70 -28.60 3.98
C PRO A 689 18.16 -28.37 4.39
N THR A 690 18.39 -27.86 5.61
CA THR A 690 19.74 -27.63 6.15
C THR A 690 20.27 -28.81 6.98
N ASP A 691 19.41 -29.74 7.38
CA ASP A 691 19.76 -30.94 8.16
C ASP A 691 19.85 -32.20 7.28
N SER A 692 21.02 -32.84 7.32
CA SER A 692 21.29 -34.12 6.67
C SER A 692 20.38 -35.27 7.09
N LYS A 693 19.84 -35.25 8.32
CA LYS A 693 18.96 -36.31 8.85
C LYS A 693 17.53 -36.20 8.32
N ALA A 694 17.15 -35.04 7.79
CA ALA A 694 15.81 -34.79 7.27
C ALA A 694 15.60 -35.32 5.84
N ARG A 695 16.68 -35.78 5.18
CA ARG A 695 16.60 -36.30 3.81
C ARG A 695 15.89 -37.65 3.77
N GLN A 696 15.10 -37.87 2.73
CA GLN A 696 14.53 -39.17 2.41
C GLN A 696 15.06 -39.62 1.05
N PHE A 697 15.53 -40.86 0.97
CA PHE A 697 16.10 -41.41 -0.26
C PHE A 697 15.23 -42.55 -0.78
N ALA A 698 14.94 -42.53 -2.08
CA ALA A 698 14.29 -43.61 -2.79
C ALA A 698 15.09 -43.95 -4.06
N LYS A 699 15.38 -45.24 -4.29
CA LYS A 699 15.96 -45.69 -5.55
C LYS A 699 14.88 -45.68 -6.63
N LEU A 700 15.12 -44.95 -7.72
CA LEU A 700 14.21 -44.87 -8.87
C LEU A 700 14.54 -45.93 -9.92
N ALA A 701 15.82 -46.07 -10.28
CA ALA A 701 16.25 -47.01 -11.32
C ALA A 701 17.69 -47.49 -11.09
N THR A 702 18.02 -48.61 -11.71
CA THR A 702 19.38 -49.12 -11.87
C THR A 702 19.71 -49.09 -13.36
N PHE A 703 20.91 -48.64 -13.73
CA PHE A 703 21.39 -48.63 -15.10
C PHE A 703 22.85 -49.10 -15.16
N MET A 704 23.26 -49.60 -16.32
CA MET A 704 24.61 -50.15 -16.56
C MET A 704 25.32 -49.27 -17.58
N PRO A 705 26.22 -48.37 -17.15
CA PRO A 705 27.05 -47.59 -18.06
C PRO A 705 27.86 -48.48 -19.00
N THR A 706 28.10 -48.00 -20.22
CA THR A 706 28.99 -48.65 -21.18
C THR A 706 29.98 -47.66 -21.77
N ALA A 707 30.97 -48.17 -22.52
CA ALA A 707 31.90 -47.33 -23.27
C ALA A 707 31.20 -46.41 -24.29
N GLU A 708 30.01 -46.79 -24.76
CA GLU A 708 29.15 -45.95 -25.59
C GLU A 708 28.08 -45.25 -24.74
N TRP A 709 27.69 -44.04 -25.19
CA TRP A 709 26.58 -43.29 -24.61
C TRP A 709 25.26 -44.04 -24.76
N LYS A 710 24.50 -44.13 -23.67
CA LYS A 710 23.17 -44.76 -23.66
C LYS A 710 22.14 -43.86 -23.00
N GLU A 711 21.00 -43.71 -23.66
CA GLU A 711 19.84 -43.03 -23.10
C GLU A 711 19.18 -43.90 -22.02
N VAL A 712 18.87 -43.28 -20.89
CA VAL A 712 18.02 -43.85 -19.84
C VAL A 712 16.86 -42.90 -19.61
N LYS A 713 15.65 -43.43 -19.55
CA LYS A 713 14.43 -42.65 -19.31
C LYS A 713 13.42 -43.43 -18.50
N GLY A 714 12.52 -42.70 -17.85
CA GLY A 714 11.44 -43.27 -17.07
C GLY A 714 10.66 -42.20 -16.34
N GLU A 715 9.88 -42.63 -15.35
CA GLU A 715 9.05 -41.75 -14.54
C GLU A 715 9.16 -42.07 -13.05
N PHE A 716 8.80 -41.09 -12.22
CA PHE A 716 8.62 -41.30 -10.79
C PHE A 716 7.53 -40.38 -10.24
N LYS A 717 6.92 -40.80 -9.13
CA LYS A 717 5.94 -40.01 -8.40
C LYS A 717 6.61 -39.29 -7.22
N MET A 718 6.42 -37.98 -7.14
CA MET A 718 6.91 -37.17 -6.03
C MET A 718 6.11 -37.49 -4.75
N PRO A 719 6.76 -37.74 -3.60
CA PRO A 719 6.06 -37.86 -2.32
C PRO A 719 5.16 -36.65 -2.04
N SER A 720 4.01 -36.88 -1.41
CA SER A 720 3.01 -35.83 -1.15
C SER A 720 3.44 -34.78 -0.11
N ASP A 721 4.53 -35.04 0.60
CA ASP A 721 5.10 -34.17 1.62
C ASP A 721 6.48 -33.61 1.24
N ALA A 722 7.01 -33.95 0.06
CA ALA A 722 8.27 -33.41 -0.43
C ALA A 722 8.09 -31.97 -0.92
N LYS A 723 8.86 -31.03 -0.35
CA LYS A 723 8.90 -29.62 -0.80
C LYS A 723 10.09 -29.33 -1.71
N ARG A 724 11.16 -30.11 -1.61
CA ARG A 724 12.35 -30.02 -2.46
C ARG A 724 12.90 -31.40 -2.80
N PHE A 725 13.58 -31.49 -3.94
CA PHE A 725 14.21 -32.72 -4.39
C PHE A 725 15.50 -32.47 -5.18
N VAL A 726 16.35 -33.50 -5.23
CA VAL A 726 17.45 -33.65 -6.18
C VAL A 726 17.44 -35.06 -6.78
N LEU A 727 18.00 -35.19 -7.97
CA LEU A 727 18.34 -36.50 -8.53
C LEU A 727 19.80 -36.83 -8.19
N LEU A 728 20.02 -38.06 -7.72
CA LEU A 728 21.33 -38.58 -7.35
C LEU A 728 21.70 -39.75 -8.28
N PHE A 729 22.70 -39.55 -9.14
CA PHE A 729 23.33 -40.61 -9.92
C PHE A 729 24.40 -41.27 -9.07
N GLN A 730 24.02 -42.34 -8.39
CA GLN A 730 24.79 -43.00 -7.35
C GLN A 730 25.53 -44.23 -7.88
N VAL A 731 26.80 -44.37 -7.50
CA VAL A 731 27.56 -45.62 -7.58
C VAL A 731 27.68 -46.19 -6.17
N TYR A 732 27.08 -47.36 -5.95
CA TYR A 732 27.08 -48.07 -4.68
C TYR A 732 27.62 -49.50 -4.87
N LEU A 733 28.84 -49.74 -4.42
CA LEU A 733 29.56 -51.02 -4.58
C LEU A 733 30.14 -51.47 -3.23
N GLU A 734 30.16 -52.78 -3.00
CA GLU A 734 30.68 -53.42 -1.78
C GLU A 734 31.64 -54.55 -2.14
N ASN A 735 32.43 -55.01 -1.16
CA ASN A 735 33.43 -56.08 -1.33
C ASN A 735 34.49 -55.79 -2.40
N LEU A 736 34.83 -54.52 -2.58
CA LEU A 736 35.86 -54.09 -3.53
C LEU A 736 37.26 -54.48 -3.03
N GLY A 737 38.00 -55.17 -3.89
CA GLY A 737 39.44 -55.43 -3.75
C GLY A 737 40.27 -54.33 -4.42
N ARG A 738 41.43 -54.69 -4.98
CA ARG A 738 42.32 -53.75 -5.70
C ARG A 738 41.94 -53.53 -7.18
N GLU A 739 40.70 -53.82 -7.57
CA GLU A 739 40.25 -53.63 -8.96
C GLU A 739 40.28 -52.14 -9.36
N PRO A 740 40.51 -51.81 -10.64
CA PRO A 740 40.41 -50.44 -11.12
C PRO A 740 39.05 -49.82 -10.80
N LEU A 741 39.07 -48.61 -10.27
CA LEU A 741 37.87 -47.85 -9.96
C LEU A 741 37.43 -47.04 -11.18
N GLY A 742 36.12 -47.05 -11.46
CA GLY A 742 35.56 -46.54 -12.71
C GLY A 742 35.28 -45.04 -12.77
N VAL A 743 34.73 -44.62 -13.90
CA VAL A 743 34.22 -43.29 -14.22
C VAL A 743 32.80 -43.37 -14.79
N LEU A 744 31.99 -42.39 -14.46
CA LEU A 744 30.65 -42.16 -14.97
C LEU A 744 30.60 -40.76 -15.59
N TYR A 745 30.09 -40.66 -16.81
CA TYR A 745 29.79 -39.42 -17.51
C TYR A 745 28.28 -39.31 -17.69
N MET A 746 27.76 -38.11 -17.50
CA MET A 746 26.33 -37.80 -17.53
C MET A 746 26.12 -36.55 -18.39
N ASP A 747 25.15 -36.63 -19.31
CA ASP A 747 24.80 -35.54 -20.21
C ASP A 747 23.31 -35.54 -20.53
N ASP A 748 22.80 -34.47 -21.14
CA ASP A 748 21.42 -34.36 -21.63
C ASP A 748 20.35 -34.66 -20.55
N VAL A 749 20.60 -34.24 -19.31
CA VAL A 749 19.68 -34.52 -18.20
C VAL A 749 18.46 -33.62 -18.31
N GLU A 750 17.29 -34.22 -18.50
CA GLU A 750 16.01 -33.55 -18.50
C GLU A 750 15.06 -34.16 -17.47
N VAL A 751 14.37 -33.30 -16.72
CA VAL A 751 13.31 -33.67 -15.78
C VAL A 751 12.13 -32.73 -15.98
N SER A 752 10.95 -33.28 -16.20
CA SER A 752 9.75 -32.50 -16.50
C SER A 752 8.53 -32.98 -15.71
N ALA A 753 7.64 -32.04 -15.41
CA ALA A 753 6.31 -32.29 -14.85
C ALA A 753 5.27 -31.63 -15.79
N GLY A 754 4.42 -32.43 -16.42
CA GLY A 754 3.48 -31.94 -17.45
C GLY A 754 4.20 -31.40 -18.70
N LYS A 755 3.87 -30.19 -19.15
CA LYS A 755 4.49 -29.53 -20.32
C LYS A 755 5.69 -28.62 -19.97
N ALA A 756 6.04 -28.49 -18.69
CA ALA A 756 7.14 -27.64 -18.23
C ALA A 756 8.39 -28.48 -17.95
N ASN A 757 9.52 -28.09 -18.55
CA ASN A 757 10.84 -28.65 -18.21
C ASN A 757 11.34 -27.97 -16.94
N LEU A 758 11.49 -28.75 -15.87
CA LEU A 758 11.89 -28.26 -14.54
C LEU A 758 13.42 -28.29 -14.39
N ILE A 759 14.06 -29.25 -15.05
CA ILE A 759 15.50 -29.36 -15.23
C ILE A 759 15.73 -29.63 -16.72
N LYS A 760 16.55 -28.80 -17.37
CA LYS A 760 17.05 -29.07 -18.72
C LYS A 760 18.53 -28.74 -18.75
N ASN A 761 19.33 -29.78 -18.96
CA ASN A 761 20.79 -29.77 -19.03
C ASN A 761 21.45 -28.76 -18.07
N ALA A 762 21.36 -29.03 -16.76
CA ALA A 762 21.88 -28.16 -15.71
C ALA A 762 23.37 -27.83 -15.96
N GLY A 763 23.69 -26.72 -16.64
CA GLY A 763 25.02 -26.15 -16.75
C GLY A 763 26.17 -26.98 -17.36
N ALA A 764 25.92 -28.08 -18.09
CA ALA A 764 26.98 -28.79 -18.81
C ALA A 764 27.23 -28.22 -20.23
N GLU A 765 26.23 -27.64 -20.90
CA GLU A 765 26.38 -27.18 -22.29
C GLU A 765 26.79 -25.71 -22.46
N ASN A 766 26.55 -24.86 -21.47
CA ASN A 766 26.61 -23.39 -21.63
C ASN A 766 27.97 -22.82 -21.22
N GLU A 767 28.82 -22.58 -22.21
CA GLU A 767 29.54 -21.31 -22.36
C GLU A 767 29.42 -20.81 -23.79
#